data_AF-A0A538TIT3-F1
#
_entry.id   AF-A0A538TIT3-F1
#
_cell.length_a   1.000
_cell.length_b   1.000
_cell.length_c   1.000
_cell.angle_alpha   90.00
_cell.angle_beta   90.00
_cell.angle_gamma   90.00
#
_symmetry.space_group_name_H-M   'P 1'
#
loop_
_entity.id
_entity.type
_entity.pdbx_description
1 polymer ?
#
loop_
_entity_poly.entity_id
_entity_poly.type
_entity_poly.pdbx_seq_one_letter_code
_entity_poly.pdbx_strand_id
1 'polypeptide(L)'
;MPSGHGRKTLGYHRFGSRAAIVTLALILSLASLLASPRGARAAAPSPKLYERMAPAERLATLKHVQTTLDSLRRGGVDRIYPQFALDMAKYPREGVAHRNILVVLCKFPAEGGAPAAGPSKITTPYYVYRHFFSDDPNDGIISLREYYRTNSRGKLIISGQVTPQWVDMPHSYDYYANGYAGLDFGGYPNSSQKLAEDAMSAAALMFGGDLRYFDNDGPDGIPSSGDDDGYIDAVSVIVPGQGAETSASCASGPVGCNRLWSHESGIAVYSNCPGPNGGPGCLPGFVTGKVRGFLYSLVSEYNDSPGDGGCGTWFHEFSHTLGLPDLYDTVGGNGLGFYSLMALGNYLPYDSDPNTAGGPLGSNPGNLDAWCRQFLGFDDPVPIKAAGRYELPPVSRQGGSRRIWSNGDGGTEYYLVENRLREGSDRFLPGQGMLVYHVDDTQIDNLNGYPGYRVAVVQADSVNPLQLENGGNYGDPADFFPGTLLKRSMTEATQPNSRSWSGADTGIRIWNIAGVQDGADTASFDLRVSSQAELRLAGYSINDGGGDGYADPNETDLLTLSLKNVGLQSGLINLVLTTPDPSVTITQASVSNQAAIGPGGTAAMAQAFSYDIGSIATLPHDIVFTVNWTEGGGASGSFDFTVTVGMGSGLFENFESGVEPGQFWAGVSLPGSSTTEWHASDSRARGTYSAKVGSSLPLGSGTNEAQTYADREDAALLSPAFDLAANSELVFYSYVDAESYGGTEAFDGGRVEISIAGGEWLPLAVDGGYGNQIKFDSDAALRGADVFSGSPRAWRRVTANLSGYSGPARVRFRFASDVSNAPFNTSGLQARSYEGWYVDDVLVQPRASTGPAPRRLTFRAGPSPYRIEGASPGALTFRFSTPDGLPHPELRPEVRIYDVAGRLVRTLEASANGLVPSEFRASWNAQDRGGDKCRSGVYFAQVDIQGHRESVRLVLLR
;
A
#
# COMPACT_ATOMS: atom_id res chain seq x y z
N MET A 1 -61.10 -46.13 3.70
CA MET A 1 -60.80 -47.56 3.94
C MET A 1 -60.70 -48.27 2.60
N PRO A 2 -59.82 -49.26 2.43
CA PRO A 2 -58.54 -49.56 3.11
C PRO A 2 -57.39 -49.41 2.07
N SER A 3 -56.09 -49.59 2.29
CA SER A 3 -55.24 -50.31 3.27
C SER A 3 -53.81 -49.75 3.10
N GLY A 4 -53.05 -49.39 4.16
CA GLY A 4 -52.14 -50.29 4.92
C GLY A 4 -50.76 -50.34 4.24
N HIS A 5 -49.58 -50.21 4.84
CA HIS A 5 -48.99 -50.27 6.19
C HIS A 5 -47.63 -49.50 6.10
N GLY A 6 -46.91 -49.05 7.12
CA GLY A 6 -46.94 -49.28 8.56
C GLY A 6 -45.90 -48.40 9.28
N ARG A 7 -46.15 -48.17 10.57
CA ARG A 7 -45.34 -47.44 11.56
C ARG A 7 -44.18 -48.27 12.11
N LYS A 8 -43.11 -47.58 12.55
CA LYS A 8 -42.36 -47.76 13.82
C LYS A 8 -41.92 -46.33 14.25
N THR A 9 -42.42 -45.61 15.28
CA THR A 9 -42.32 -45.70 16.76
C THR A 9 -40.95 -46.19 17.25
N LEU A 10 -40.23 -45.61 18.23
CA LEU A 10 -40.41 -44.50 19.19
C LEU A 10 -39.01 -44.23 19.82
N GLY A 11 -38.74 -43.06 20.42
CA GLY A 11 -37.66 -42.96 21.42
C GLY A 11 -37.07 -41.57 21.66
N TYR A 12 -37.71 -40.79 22.53
CA TYR A 12 -37.07 -39.68 23.24
C TYR A 12 -36.22 -40.25 24.39
N HIS A 13 -34.92 -39.95 24.43
CA HIS A 13 -34.14 -39.95 25.67
C HIS A 13 -33.14 -38.79 25.66
N ARG A 14 -33.25 -37.93 26.69
CA ARG A 14 -32.26 -36.90 27.06
C ARG A 14 -31.06 -37.56 27.73
N PHE A 15 -29.85 -37.11 27.38
CA PHE A 15 -28.63 -36.89 28.18
C PHE A 15 -27.52 -36.65 27.13
N GLY A 16 -26.92 -35.46 27.01
CA GLY A 16 -25.79 -35.02 27.83
C GLY A 16 -24.84 -34.21 26.95
N SER A 17 -24.12 -33.30 27.59
CA SER A 17 -23.38 -32.15 27.09
C SER A 17 -22.19 -32.44 26.13
N ARG A 18 -21.88 -31.43 25.30
CA ARG A 18 -20.59 -31.09 24.65
C ARG A 18 -20.06 -32.02 23.55
N ALA A 19 -20.16 -31.56 22.29
CA ALA A 19 -19.07 -31.38 21.30
C ALA A 19 -19.61 -31.34 19.85
N ALA A 20 -18.92 -30.58 18.98
CA ALA A 20 -19.06 -30.51 17.52
C ALA A 20 -20.15 -29.59 16.94
N ILE A 21 -19.88 -28.29 17.00
CA ILE A 21 -20.27 -27.31 15.97
C ILE A 21 -19.34 -27.57 14.77
N VAL A 22 -19.81 -28.21 13.68
CA VAL A 22 -19.42 -27.95 12.27
C VAL A 22 -20.46 -28.65 11.36
N THR A 23 -20.91 -27.93 10.32
CA THR A 23 -21.44 -28.42 9.02
C THR A 23 -22.91 -28.84 8.89
N LEU A 24 -23.77 -27.84 8.60
CA LEU A 24 -24.85 -27.81 7.60
C LEU A 24 -25.45 -26.39 7.70
N ALA A 25 -25.24 -25.40 6.82
CA ALA A 25 -25.03 -25.45 5.37
C ALA A 25 -26.04 -26.37 4.69
N LEU A 26 -27.31 -25.96 4.70
CA LEU A 26 -28.07 -25.87 3.45
C LEU A 26 -29.32 -25.01 3.75
N ILE A 27 -29.31 -23.76 3.27
CA ILE A 27 -30.10 -23.32 2.12
C ILE A 27 -31.59 -23.20 2.48
N LEU A 28 -32.16 -22.04 2.12
CA LEU A 28 -33.56 -21.65 2.15
C LEU A 28 -33.98 -20.75 3.32
N SER A 29 -34.20 -19.48 2.95
CA SER A 29 -34.96 -18.43 3.65
C SER A 29 -34.18 -17.78 4.81
N LEU A 30 -33.53 -16.63 4.66
CA LEU A 30 -34.17 -15.33 4.41
C LEU A 30 -33.15 -14.24 4.00
N ALA A 31 -32.01 -14.59 3.40
CA ALA A 31 -31.07 -13.61 2.82
C ALA A 31 -31.50 -13.15 1.40
N SER A 32 -32.71 -13.48 0.97
CA SER A 32 -33.32 -12.93 -0.23
C SER A 32 -33.99 -11.59 0.09
N LEU A 33 -33.59 -10.53 -0.63
CA LEU A 33 -34.29 -9.25 -0.83
C LEU A 33 -33.82 -8.02 -0.03
N LEU A 34 -32.50 -7.82 0.10
CA LEU A 34 -31.97 -6.45 0.25
C LEU A 34 -30.89 -6.18 -0.82
N ALA A 35 -31.18 -6.53 -2.07
CA ALA A 35 -30.57 -5.79 -3.16
C ALA A 35 -31.43 -4.55 -3.37
N SER A 36 -31.01 -3.43 -2.78
CA SER A 36 -31.55 -2.12 -3.14
C SER A 36 -31.39 -1.93 -4.65
N PRO A 37 -32.40 -1.41 -5.37
CA PRO A 37 -32.28 -1.15 -6.80
C PRO A 37 -31.05 -0.25 -7.04
N ARG A 38 -30.13 -0.69 -7.91
CA ARG A 38 -29.01 0.12 -8.34
C ARG A 38 -29.55 1.33 -9.09
N GLY A 39 -29.12 2.53 -8.72
CA GLY A 39 -29.51 3.75 -9.41
C GLY A 39 -28.65 4.05 -10.63
N ALA A 40 -29.17 4.86 -11.55
CA ALA A 40 -28.55 5.27 -12.80
C ALA A 40 -27.24 5.99 -12.53
N ARG A 41 -26.26 5.74 -13.39
CA ARG A 41 -24.88 6.20 -13.24
C ARG A 41 -24.51 7.05 -14.44
N ALA A 42 -23.62 8.00 -14.20
CA ALA A 42 -23.22 8.95 -15.22
C ALA A 42 -21.77 9.35 -14.98
N ALA A 43 -21.03 9.59 -16.05
CA ALA A 43 -19.69 10.15 -15.95
C ALA A 43 -19.72 11.45 -15.13
N ALA A 44 -18.77 11.56 -14.19
CA ALA A 44 -18.52 12.80 -13.48
C ALA A 44 -18.19 13.93 -14.47
N PRO A 45 -18.59 15.19 -14.21
CA PRO A 45 -18.10 16.31 -14.99
C PRO A 45 -16.56 16.32 -15.02
N SER A 46 -15.97 16.64 -16.17
CA SER A 46 -14.53 16.55 -16.33
C SER A 46 -13.78 17.63 -15.54
N PRO A 47 -12.55 17.35 -15.09
CA PRO A 47 -11.66 18.35 -14.49
C PRO A 47 -11.56 19.66 -15.29
N LYS A 48 -11.48 19.54 -16.62
CA LYS A 48 -11.42 20.66 -17.57
C LYS A 48 -12.68 21.54 -17.55
N LEU A 49 -13.83 20.95 -17.26
CA LEU A 49 -15.10 21.66 -17.13
C LEU A 49 -15.13 22.46 -15.81
N TYR A 50 -14.63 21.89 -14.71
CA TYR A 50 -14.59 22.55 -13.40
C TYR A 50 -13.60 23.71 -13.30
N GLU A 51 -12.44 23.63 -13.96
CA GLU A 51 -11.45 24.72 -13.96
C GLU A 51 -12.02 26.05 -14.48
N ARG A 52 -13.11 26.00 -15.24
CA ARG A 52 -13.78 27.17 -15.81
C ARG A 52 -14.91 27.71 -14.93
N MET A 53 -15.20 27.07 -13.80
CA MET A 53 -16.27 27.43 -12.87
C MET A 53 -15.71 28.00 -11.56
N ALA A 54 -16.46 28.91 -10.95
CA ALA A 54 -16.21 29.30 -9.56
C ALA A 54 -16.54 28.13 -8.61
N PRO A 55 -15.83 27.99 -7.46
CA PRO A 55 -16.09 26.93 -6.48
C PRO A 55 -17.57 26.65 -6.17
N ALA A 56 -18.33 27.68 -5.80
CA ALA A 56 -19.75 27.53 -5.45
C ALA A 56 -20.62 27.02 -6.61
N GLU A 57 -20.19 27.23 -7.87
CA GLU A 57 -20.88 26.73 -9.05
C GLU A 57 -20.56 25.25 -9.29
N ARG A 58 -19.35 24.77 -8.93
CA ARG A 58 -18.95 23.35 -9.05
C ARG A 58 -19.83 22.46 -8.18
N LEU A 59 -19.96 22.79 -6.90
CA LEU A 59 -20.81 22.07 -5.95
C LEU A 59 -22.28 22.07 -6.40
N ALA A 60 -22.76 23.21 -6.89
CA ALA A 60 -24.12 23.35 -7.37
C ALA A 60 -24.37 22.46 -8.59
N THR A 61 -23.44 22.43 -9.56
CA THR A 61 -23.51 21.58 -10.74
C THR A 61 -23.55 20.09 -10.37
N LEU A 62 -22.67 19.62 -9.48
CA LEU A 62 -22.66 18.23 -9.01
C LEU A 62 -23.95 17.84 -8.29
N LYS A 63 -24.36 18.66 -7.31
CA LYS A 63 -25.60 18.44 -6.57
C LYS A 63 -26.82 18.42 -7.49
N HIS A 64 -26.80 19.22 -8.55
CA HIS A 64 -27.88 19.30 -9.51
C HIS A 64 -27.94 18.10 -10.46
N VAL A 65 -26.80 17.62 -10.97
CA VAL A 65 -26.67 16.34 -11.70
C VAL A 65 -27.26 15.21 -10.84
N GLN A 66 -26.80 15.10 -9.60
CA GLN A 66 -27.19 14.02 -8.69
C GLN A 66 -28.67 14.10 -8.27
N THR A 67 -29.19 15.28 -7.95
CA THR A 67 -30.61 15.45 -7.60
C THR A 67 -31.53 15.08 -8.76
N THR A 68 -31.10 15.38 -9.99
CA THR A 68 -31.81 14.98 -11.21
C THR A 68 -31.82 13.47 -11.31
N LEU A 69 -30.65 12.81 -11.27
CA LEU A 69 -30.51 11.34 -11.29
C LEU A 69 -31.31 10.66 -10.16
N ASP A 70 -31.24 11.14 -8.92
CA ASP A 70 -31.98 10.62 -7.77
C ASP A 70 -33.49 10.77 -7.88
N SER A 71 -33.97 11.84 -8.50
CA SER A 71 -35.39 12.01 -8.78
C SER A 71 -35.88 11.01 -9.83
N LEU A 72 -35.04 10.67 -10.80
CA LEU A 72 -35.35 9.76 -11.90
C LEU A 72 -35.25 8.29 -11.47
N ARG A 73 -34.30 7.96 -10.58
CA ARG A 73 -34.20 6.68 -9.86
C ARG A 73 -35.52 6.34 -9.14
N ARG A 74 -36.17 7.33 -8.52
CA ARG A 74 -37.47 7.19 -7.87
C ARG A 74 -38.65 7.04 -8.84
N GLY A 75 -38.49 7.46 -10.09
CA GLY A 75 -39.50 7.40 -11.17
C GLY A 75 -39.59 6.05 -11.91
N GLY A 76 -38.77 5.06 -11.56
CA GLY A 76 -38.85 3.70 -12.12
C GLY A 76 -37.94 3.43 -13.32
N VAL A 77 -37.02 4.35 -13.63
CA VAL A 77 -36.02 4.23 -14.70
C VAL A 77 -34.87 3.28 -14.31
N ASP A 78 -34.84 2.81 -13.05
CA ASP A 78 -33.76 2.02 -12.46
C ASP A 78 -34.19 0.76 -11.69
N ARG A 79 -35.31 0.15 -12.04
CA ARG A 79 -35.54 -1.23 -11.54
C ARG A 79 -34.73 -2.22 -12.36
N ILE A 80 -33.39 -2.16 -12.27
CA ILE A 80 -32.58 -3.31 -12.65
C ILE A 80 -32.72 -4.33 -11.54
N TYR A 81 -33.31 -5.46 -11.91
CA TYR A 81 -33.42 -6.61 -11.06
C TYR A 81 -32.03 -7.23 -10.91
N PRO A 82 -31.64 -7.69 -9.71
CA PRO A 82 -30.33 -8.32 -9.45
C PRO A 82 -30.00 -9.51 -10.37
N GLN A 83 -30.98 -10.05 -11.10
CA GLN A 83 -30.76 -11.08 -12.09
C GLN A 83 -30.05 -10.62 -13.39
N PHE A 84 -30.01 -9.31 -13.70
CA PHE A 84 -29.64 -8.76 -15.03
C PHE A 84 -28.31 -7.98 -15.12
N ALA A 85 -27.60 -7.75 -14.01
CA ALA A 85 -26.26 -7.17 -14.13
C ALA A 85 -25.35 -8.18 -14.85
N LEU A 86 -24.43 -7.70 -15.70
CA LEU A 86 -23.31 -8.51 -16.18
C LEU A 86 -22.40 -8.82 -15.00
N ASP A 87 -22.85 -9.71 -14.13
CA ASP A 87 -22.01 -10.41 -13.20
C ASP A 87 -21.07 -11.23 -14.07
N MET A 88 -19.85 -10.73 -14.24
CA MET A 88 -18.83 -11.39 -15.06
C MET A 88 -18.50 -12.81 -14.59
N ALA A 89 -19.02 -13.24 -13.42
CA ALA A 89 -18.72 -14.49 -12.75
C ALA A 89 -19.88 -15.52 -12.76
N LYS A 90 -21.03 -15.23 -13.36
CA LYS A 90 -22.18 -16.16 -13.24
C LYS A 90 -21.90 -17.54 -13.84
N TYR A 91 -21.26 -17.59 -15.02
CA TYR A 91 -20.90 -18.85 -15.71
C TYR A 91 -19.61 -18.72 -16.56
N PRO A 92 -18.41 -18.58 -15.96
CA PRO A 92 -17.17 -18.55 -16.72
C PRO A 92 -16.90 -19.90 -17.37
N ARG A 93 -16.58 -19.90 -18.68
CA ARG A 93 -16.16 -21.11 -19.39
C ARG A 93 -14.67 -21.32 -19.14
N GLU A 94 -14.31 -22.38 -18.41
CA GLU A 94 -12.91 -22.66 -18.05
C GLU A 94 -12.21 -21.48 -17.32
N GLY A 95 -12.97 -20.58 -16.68
CA GLY A 95 -12.45 -19.38 -16.00
C GLY A 95 -12.44 -18.09 -16.84
N VAL A 96 -12.97 -18.11 -18.08
CA VAL A 96 -13.04 -16.94 -18.98
C VAL A 96 -14.49 -16.62 -19.34
N ALA A 97 -14.88 -15.35 -19.21
CA ALA A 97 -16.16 -14.83 -19.67
C ALA A 97 -16.01 -14.20 -21.07
N HIS A 98 -16.87 -14.61 -22.01
CA HIS A 98 -16.99 -13.99 -23.33
C HIS A 98 -18.29 -13.18 -23.41
N ARG A 99 -18.22 -11.94 -23.89
CA ARG A 99 -19.39 -11.07 -24.06
C ARG A 99 -19.43 -10.48 -25.45
N ASN A 100 -20.54 -10.66 -26.15
CA ASN A 100 -20.80 -10.04 -27.45
C ASN A 100 -21.65 -8.79 -27.24
N ILE A 101 -21.08 -7.64 -27.54
CA ILE A 101 -21.76 -6.35 -27.34
C ILE A 101 -22.11 -5.72 -28.68
N LEU A 102 -23.17 -4.92 -28.68
CA LEU A 102 -23.61 -4.18 -29.86
C LEU A 102 -23.23 -2.70 -29.72
N VAL A 103 -22.59 -2.13 -30.74
CA VAL A 103 -22.31 -0.69 -30.81
C VAL A 103 -23.17 -0.06 -31.90
N VAL A 104 -24.05 0.86 -31.51
CA VAL A 104 -25.00 1.53 -32.41
C VAL A 104 -24.58 2.98 -32.63
N LEU A 105 -24.31 3.33 -33.88
CA LEU A 105 -23.89 4.68 -34.27
C LEU A 105 -25.11 5.49 -34.72
N CYS A 106 -25.49 6.55 -34.01
CA CYS A 106 -26.73 7.29 -34.27
C CYS A 106 -26.46 8.66 -34.91
N LYS A 107 -27.15 9.01 -36.00
CA LYS A 107 -27.17 10.38 -36.55
C LYS A 107 -28.58 10.93 -36.51
N PHE A 108 -28.71 12.24 -36.48
CA PHE A 108 -29.96 12.95 -36.27
C PHE A 108 -30.35 13.78 -37.50
N PRO A 109 -31.65 14.05 -37.70
CA PRO A 109 -32.11 15.10 -38.60
C PRO A 109 -31.45 16.45 -38.25
N ALA A 110 -31.19 17.28 -39.25
CA ALA A 110 -30.53 18.58 -39.09
C ALA A 110 -31.41 19.67 -38.44
N GLU A 111 -32.62 19.31 -37.99
CA GLU A 111 -33.60 20.23 -37.41
C GLU A 111 -33.29 20.44 -35.92
N GLY A 112 -33.38 21.68 -35.42
CA GLY A 112 -33.06 22.04 -34.02
C GLY A 112 -31.71 22.76 -33.86
N GLY A 113 -31.50 23.42 -32.72
CA GLY A 113 -30.28 24.14 -32.35
C GLY A 113 -29.17 23.21 -31.85
N ALA A 114 -29.13 21.98 -32.36
CA ALA A 114 -28.31 20.89 -31.87
C ALA A 114 -26.80 21.17 -32.01
N PRO A 115 -25.98 20.65 -31.07
CA PRO A 115 -24.53 20.77 -31.12
C PRO A 115 -23.89 19.98 -32.26
N ALA A 116 -24.51 18.85 -32.68
CA ALA A 116 -24.13 18.08 -33.86
C ALA A 116 -25.29 17.19 -34.33
N ALA A 117 -25.65 17.25 -35.62
CA ALA A 117 -26.65 16.37 -36.22
C ALA A 117 -26.03 15.11 -36.86
N GLY A 118 -24.74 15.10 -37.15
CA GLY A 118 -24.04 13.97 -37.76
C GLY A 118 -22.59 13.89 -37.31
N PRO A 119 -21.93 12.75 -37.55
CA PRO A 119 -20.58 12.49 -37.05
C PRO A 119 -19.53 13.36 -37.74
N SER A 120 -18.39 13.51 -37.09
CA SER A 120 -17.20 13.98 -37.78
C SER A 120 -16.77 13.03 -38.90
N LYS A 121 -16.07 13.59 -39.89
CA LYS A 121 -15.48 12.81 -40.99
C LYS A 121 -14.45 11.79 -40.51
N ILE A 122 -13.90 11.97 -39.30
CA ILE A 122 -12.89 11.08 -38.73
C ILE A 122 -13.54 9.81 -38.14
N THR A 123 -14.71 9.96 -37.52
CA THR A 123 -15.38 8.90 -36.75
C THR A 123 -16.22 7.99 -37.66
N THR A 124 -15.52 7.21 -38.46
CA THR A 124 -16.12 6.18 -39.31
C THR A 124 -16.55 4.95 -38.48
N PRO A 125 -17.46 4.10 -38.96
CA PRO A 125 -17.75 2.82 -38.31
C PRO A 125 -16.52 1.96 -38.05
N TYR A 126 -15.54 1.99 -38.98
CA TYR A 126 -14.27 1.29 -38.80
C TYR A 126 -13.39 1.90 -37.70
N TYR A 127 -13.41 3.24 -37.54
CA TYR A 127 -12.74 3.92 -36.43
C TYR A 127 -13.30 3.42 -35.09
N VAL A 128 -14.63 3.42 -34.93
CA VAL A 128 -15.27 2.93 -33.70
C VAL A 128 -14.98 1.44 -33.49
N TYR A 129 -15.04 0.63 -34.55
CA TYR A 129 -14.70 -0.79 -34.47
C TYR A 129 -13.29 -1.01 -33.90
N ARG A 130 -12.30 -0.22 -34.34
CA ARG A 130 -10.94 -0.31 -33.81
C ARG A 130 -10.90 0.03 -32.31
N HIS A 131 -11.57 1.10 -31.90
CA HIS A 131 -11.62 1.52 -30.49
C HIS A 131 -12.36 0.55 -29.56
N PHE A 132 -13.28 -0.26 -30.07
CA PHE A 132 -13.95 -1.28 -29.25
C PHE A 132 -13.26 -2.65 -29.31
N PHE A 133 -12.81 -3.08 -30.49
CA PHE A 133 -12.52 -4.49 -30.78
C PHE A 133 -11.15 -4.77 -31.40
N SER A 134 -10.29 -3.77 -31.60
CA SER A 134 -8.92 -4.01 -32.10
C SER A 134 -8.10 -4.79 -31.07
N ASP A 135 -7.28 -5.73 -31.55
CA ASP A 135 -6.20 -6.37 -30.78
C ASP A 135 -4.82 -6.09 -31.42
N ASP A 136 -4.75 -5.14 -32.37
CA ASP A 136 -3.50 -4.81 -33.05
C ASP A 136 -2.67 -3.84 -32.19
N PRO A 137 -1.56 -4.29 -31.57
CA PRO A 137 -0.76 -3.42 -30.70
C PRO A 137 -0.02 -2.32 -31.48
N ASN A 138 -0.05 -2.33 -32.82
CA ASN A 138 0.61 -1.34 -33.67
C ASN A 138 -0.30 -0.20 -34.09
N ASP A 139 -1.59 -0.28 -33.76
CA ASP A 139 -2.58 0.66 -34.27
C ASP A 139 -2.66 1.97 -33.44
N GLY A 140 -1.90 2.02 -32.33
CA GLY A 140 -1.63 3.20 -31.52
C GLY A 140 -2.77 3.62 -30.60
N ILE A 141 -3.78 2.76 -30.40
CA ILE A 141 -4.92 3.00 -29.52
C ILE A 141 -5.00 1.91 -28.45
N ILE A 142 -5.65 2.21 -27.32
CA ILE A 142 -6.11 1.19 -26.38
C ILE A 142 -7.58 0.91 -26.72
N SER A 143 -7.88 -0.31 -27.16
CA SER A 143 -9.27 -0.69 -27.40
C SER A 143 -9.97 -1.11 -26.11
N LEU A 144 -11.31 -1.04 -26.08
CA LEU A 144 -12.11 -1.53 -24.96
C LEU A 144 -11.81 -3.02 -24.67
N ARG A 145 -11.72 -3.85 -25.72
CA ARG A 145 -11.30 -5.25 -25.61
C ARG A 145 -9.93 -5.39 -24.94
N GLU A 146 -8.91 -4.66 -25.41
CA GLU A 146 -7.55 -4.75 -24.88
C GLU A 146 -7.50 -4.31 -23.41
N TYR A 147 -8.19 -3.22 -23.08
CA TYR A 147 -8.24 -2.68 -21.73
C TYR A 147 -8.81 -3.68 -20.73
N TYR A 148 -9.98 -4.26 -21.03
CA TYR A 148 -10.62 -5.23 -20.15
C TYR A 148 -9.91 -6.58 -20.15
N ARG A 149 -9.34 -7.02 -21.28
CA ARG A 149 -8.48 -8.22 -21.30
C ARG A 149 -7.26 -8.05 -20.40
N THR A 150 -6.68 -6.85 -20.35
CA THR A 150 -5.53 -6.53 -19.50
C THR A 150 -5.93 -6.43 -18.03
N ASN A 151 -6.95 -5.63 -17.69
CA ASN A 151 -7.44 -5.46 -16.32
C ASN A 151 -7.96 -6.78 -15.72
N SER A 152 -8.55 -7.65 -16.54
CA SER A 152 -9.05 -8.97 -16.14
C SER A 152 -8.01 -10.08 -16.12
N ARG A 153 -6.80 -9.82 -16.62
CA ARG A 153 -5.76 -10.84 -16.84
C ARG A 153 -6.26 -12.00 -17.73
N GLY A 154 -7.06 -11.67 -18.73
CA GLY A 154 -7.65 -12.61 -19.67
C GLY A 154 -8.94 -13.29 -19.19
N LYS A 155 -9.48 -12.94 -18.02
CA LYS A 155 -10.74 -13.50 -17.51
C LYS A 155 -11.99 -12.93 -18.19
N LEU A 156 -11.88 -11.76 -18.84
CA LEU A 156 -12.95 -11.19 -19.67
C LEU A 156 -12.43 -10.93 -21.08
N ILE A 157 -13.17 -11.41 -22.08
CA ILE A 157 -12.96 -11.12 -23.49
C ILE A 157 -14.23 -10.48 -24.05
N ILE A 158 -14.09 -9.27 -24.60
CA ILE A 158 -15.18 -8.53 -25.22
C ILE A 158 -15.09 -8.67 -26.74
N SER A 159 -16.17 -9.14 -27.33
CA SER A 159 -16.39 -9.24 -28.77
C SER A 159 -17.67 -8.49 -29.13
N GLY A 160 -17.96 -8.33 -30.42
CA GLY A 160 -19.17 -7.60 -30.81
C GLY A 160 -19.15 -7.10 -32.24
N GLN A 161 -20.15 -6.27 -32.54
CA GLN A 161 -20.30 -5.65 -33.85
C GLN A 161 -20.67 -4.18 -33.70
N VAL A 162 -20.19 -3.37 -34.64
CA VAL A 162 -20.60 -1.97 -34.81
C VAL A 162 -21.59 -1.92 -35.97
N THR A 163 -22.63 -1.09 -35.89
CA THR A 163 -23.49 -0.86 -37.06
C THR A 163 -22.64 -0.42 -38.26
N PRO A 164 -22.88 -0.99 -39.46
CA PRO A 164 -22.00 -0.75 -40.62
C PRO A 164 -22.04 0.69 -41.12
N GLN A 165 -22.99 1.48 -40.64
CA GLN A 165 -23.17 2.90 -40.91
C GLN A 165 -23.79 3.59 -39.69
N TRP A 166 -23.76 4.92 -39.71
CA TRP A 166 -24.54 5.74 -38.80
C TRP A 166 -26.03 5.63 -39.16
N VAL A 167 -26.86 5.13 -38.24
CA VAL A 167 -28.30 4.94 -38.43
C VAL A 167 -29.05 6.25 -38.19
N ASP A 168 -30.08 6.51 -39.00
CA ASP A 168 -30.90 7.71 -38.90
C ASP A 168 -31.91 7.59 -37.74
N MET A 169 -31.81 8.50 -36.78
CA MET A 169 -32.79 8.63 -35.70
C MET A 169 -34.06 9.32 -36.19
N PRO A 170 -35.25 8.92 -35.69
CA PRO A 170 -36.53 9.50 -36.10
C PRO A 170 -36.71 10.98 -35.70
N HIS A 171 -36.04 11.42 -34.64
CA HIS A 171 -36.19 12.76 -34.07
C HIS A 171 -34.86 13.50 -33.98
N SER A 172 -34.93 14.84 -33.82
CA SER A 172 -33.75 15.70 -33.69
C SER A 172 -32.95 15.41 -32.42
N TYR A 173 -31.68 15.81 -32.40
CA TYR A 173 -30.84 15.71 -31.20
C TYR A 173 -31.50 16.42 -30.00
N ASP A 174 -32.03 17.63 -30.20
CA ASP A 174 -32.69 18.43 -29.16
C ASP A 174 -33.93 17.73 -28.58
N TYR A 175 -34.65 16.94 -29.39
CA TYR A 175 -35.81 16.17 -28.92
C TYR A 175 -35.40 15.19 -27.82
N TYR A 176 -34.26 14.52 -27.98
CA TYR A 176 -33.75 13.55 -27.02
C TYR A 176 -33.01 14.22 -25.86
N ALA A 177 -32.30 15.32 -26.10
CA ALA A 177 -31.62 16.08 -25.06
C ALA A 177 -32.62 16.82 -24.14
N ASN A 178 -33.73 17.28 -24.69
CA ASN A 178 -34.87 17.92 -24.01
C ASN A 178 -34.51 19.10 -23.09
N GLY A 179 -33.33 19.74 -23.25
CA GLY A 179 -32.84 20.76 -22.33
C GLY A 179 -32.42 20.25 -20.95
N TYR A 180 -32.29 18.94 -20.78
CA TYR A 180 -31.88 18.26 -19.54
C TYR A 180 -30.71 17.31 -19.78
N ALA A 181 -29.91 17.58 -20.80
CA ALA A 181 -28.84 16.72 -21.28
C ALA A 181 -29.24 15.26 -21.58
N GLY A 182 -30.51 15.04 -21.91
CA GLY A 182 -31.12 13.74 -22.12
C GLY A 182 -31.44 12.97 -20.84
N LEU A 183 -31.07 13.50 -19.67
CA LEU A 183 -31.27 12.84 -18.39
C LEU A 183 -32.71 12.97 -17.87
N ASP A 184 -33.55 13.87 -18.37
CA ASP A 184 -34.97 13.93 -17.95
C ASP A 184 -35.82 12.81 -18.56
N PHE A 185 -35.69 11.60 -18.01
CA PHE A 185 -36.53 10.45 -18.35
C PHE A 185 -38.01 10.64 -17.98
N GLY A 186 -38.32 11.52 -17.03
CA GLY A 186 -39.71 11.91 -16.73
C GLY A 186 -40.37 12.64 -17.90
N GLY A 187 -39.56 13.28 -18.75
CA GLY A 187 -39.95 13.89 -20.01
C GLY A 187 -40.25 12.90 -21.15
N TYR A 188 -40.25 11.59 -20.92
CA TYR A 188 -40.54 10.59 -21.96
C TYR A 188 -41.81 10.94 -22.76
N PRO A 189 -41.79 10.86 -24.10
CA PRO A 189 -40.72 10.28 -24.94
C PRO A 189 -39.53 11.22 -25.25
N ASN A 190 -39.50 12.45 -24.77
CA ASN A 190 -38.38 13.40 -24.95
C ASN A 190 -37.22 13.13 -23.99
N SER A 191 -36.48 12.03 -24.19
CA SER A 191 -35.38 11.62 -23.30
C SER A 191 -34.36 10.72 -24.00
N SER A 192 -33.21 10.48 -23.34
CA SER A 192 -32.20 9.52 -23.80
C SER A 192 -32.70 8.07 -23.82
N GLN A 193 -33.68 7.70 -22.97
CA GLN A 193 -34.26 6.36 -23.03
C GLN A 193 -34.93 6.12 -24.38
N LYS A 194 -35.71 7.09 -24.87
CA LYS A 194 -36.36 6.98 -26.18
C LYS A 194 -35.33 6.91 -27.31
N LEU A 195 -34.22 7.63 -27.18
CA LEU A 195 -33.10 7.52 -28.12
C LEU A 195 -32.54 6.10 -28.16
N ALA A 196 -32.31 5.47 -27.01
CA ALA A 196 -31.83 4.10 -26.94
C ALA A 196 -32.82 3.10 -27.57
N GLU A 197 -34.13 3.26 -27.34
CA GLU A 197 -35.19 2.47 -27.98
C GLU A 197 -35.19 2.60 -29.52
N ASP A 198 -35.06 3.84 -30.03
CA ASP A 198 -35.02 4.12 -31.46
C ASP A 198 -33.73 3.60 -32.11
N ALA A 199 -32.59 3.77 -31.43
CA ALA A 199 -31.29 3.24 -31.83
C ALA A 199 -31.33 1.72 -31.99
N MET A 200 -31.91 1.03 -31.02
CA MET A 200 -32.05 -0.43 -31.06
C MET A 200 -33.01 -0.91 -32.14
N SER A 201 -34.11 -0.18 -32.36
CA SER A 201 -35.03 -0.47 -33.47
C SER A 201 -34.33 -0.35 -34.83
N ALA A 202 -33.52 0.70 -35.00
CA ALA A 202 -32.75 0.92 -36.21
C ALA A 202 -31.63 -0.12 -36.39
N ALA A 203 -30.94 -0.49 -35.31
CA ALA A 203 -29.91 -1.53 -35.34
C ALA A 203 -30.49 -2.89 -35.73
N ALA A 204 -31.65 -3.27 -35.19
CA ALA A 204 -32.31 -4.53 -35.56
C ALA A 204 -32.58 -4.62 -37.06
N LEU A 205 -32.99 -3.53 -37.72
CA LEU A 205 -33.15 -3.50 -39.18
C LEU A 205 -31.83 -3.76 -39.91
N MET A 206 -30.70 -3.27 -39.39
CA MET A 206 -29.37 -3.52 -39.97
C MET A 206 -28.92 -4.97 -39.81
N PHE A 207 -29.35 -5.66 -38.75
CA PHE A 207 -29.03 -7.06 -38.45
C PHE A 207 -30.14 -8.04 -38.85
N GLY A 208 -31.01 -7.68 -39.80
CA GLY A 208 -32.03 -8.58 -40.34
C GLY A 208 -33.16 -8.96 -39.37
N GLY A 209 -33.35 -8.18 -38.30
CA GLY A 209 -34.39 -8.37 -37.29
C GLY A 209 -34.02 -9.35 -36.17
N ASP A 210 -32.78 -9.87 -36.14
CA ASP A 210 -32.32 -10.82 -35.13
C ASP A 210 -31.10 -10.24 -34.38
N LEU A 211 -31.29 -9.94 -33.08
CA LEU A 211 -30.26 -9.39 -32.21
C LEU A 211 -29.78 -10.39 -31.15
N ARG A 212 -30.21 -11.66 -31.22
CA ARG A 212 -29.87 -12.67 -30.20
C ARG A 212 -28.37 -13.00 -30.13
N TYR A 213 -27.57 -12.57 -31.10
CA TYR A 213 -26.12 -12.74 -31.04
C TYR A 213 -25.47 -11.99 -29.85
N PHE A 214 -26.16 -10.97 -29.34
CA PHE A 214 -25.71 -10.11 -28.23
C PHE A 214 -26.40 -10.44 -26.90
N ASP A 215 -27.21 -11.50 -26.87
CA ASP A 215 -27.85 -12.11 -25.70
C ASP A 215 -27.12 -13.44 -25.51
N ASN A 216 -26.05 -13.40 -24.70
CA ASN A 216 -25.06 -14.48 -24.67
C ASN A 216 -24.49 -14.77 -23.26
N ASP A 217 -25.28 -14.44 -22.24
CA ASP A 217 -24.94 -14.60 -20.84
C ASP A 217 -25.37 -15.95 -20.23
N GLY A 218 -25.96 -16.84 -21.05
CA GLY A 218 -26.37 -18.18 -20.68
C GLY A 218 -25.23 -19.07 -20.16
N PRO A 219 -25.53 -20.05 -19.27
CA PRO A 219 -24.55 -20.97 -18.71
C PRO A 219 -23.67 -21.72 -19.71
N ASP A 220 -24.19 -22.02 -20.90
CA ASP A 220 -23.44 -22.72 -21.95
C ASP A 220 -22.49 -21.80 -22.75
N GLY A 221 -22.64 -20.48 -22.60
CA GLY A 221 -21.84 -19.46 -23.27
C GLY A 221 -21.95 -19.48 -24.80
N ILE A 222 -23.01 -20.10 -25.33
CA ILE A 222 -23.31 -20.15 -26.76
C ILE A 222 -24.34 -19.04 -27.04
N PRO A 223 -24.01 -18.02 -27.84
CA PRO A 223 -24.98 -16.98 -28.17
C PRO A 223 -26.25 -17.57 -28.78
N SER A 224 -27.42 -17.08 -28.35
CA SER A 224 -28.73 -17.49 -28.84
C SER A 224 -29.11 -18.96 -28.57
N SER A 225 -28.58 -19.56 -27.51
CA SER A 225 -28.96 -20.89 -27.05
C SER A 225 -30.33 -20.86 -26.34
N GLY A 226 -30.76 -22.00 -25.79
CA GLY A 226 -32.00 -22.07 -25.01
C GLY A 226 -31.86 -21.62 -23.55
N ASP A 227 -30.66 -21.25 -23.10
CA ASP A 227 -30.36 -20.89 -21.71
C ASP A 227 -30.01 -19.40 -21.49
N ASP A 228 -29.99 -18.61 -22.56
CA ASP A 228 -29.91 -17.14 -22.52
C ASP A 228 -31.23 -16.53 -21.98
N ASP A 229 -31.13 -15.35 -21.36
CA ASP A 229 -32.24 -14.78 -20.59
C ASP A 229 -33.23 -13.91 -21.43
N GLY A 230 -32.89 -13.67 -22.70
CA GLY A 230 -33.70 -12.89 -23.64
C GLY A 230 -33.39 -11.39 -23.62
N TYR A 231 -32.31 -10.97 -22.97
CA TYR A 231 -31.85 -9.58 -22.88
C TYR A 231 -30.49 -9.43 -23.55
N ILE A 232 -30.26 -8.29 -24.21
CA ILE A 232 -28.92 -8.01 -24.74
C ILE A 232 -28.01 -7.60 -23.58
N ASP A 233 -26.89 -8.30 -23.47
CA ASP A 233 -25.85 -8.20 -22.44
C ASP A 233 -25.38 -6.75 -22.24
N ALA A 234 -24.95 -6.09 -23.33
CA ALA A 234 -24.58 -4.68 -23.32
C ALA A 234 -24.68 -4.05 -24.71
N VAL A 235 -25.21 -2.83 -24.74
CA VAL A 235 -25.27 -1.96 -25.92
C VAL A 235 -24.47 -0.69 -25.65
N SER A 236 -23.70 -0.21 -26.62
CA SER A 236 -23.14 1.15 -26.58
C SER A 236 -23.75 2.00 -27.69
N VAL A 237 -24.48 3.03 -27.30
CA VAL A 237 -25.14 3.98 -28.20
C VAL A 237 -24.24 5.21 -28.33
N ILE A 238 -23.65 5.39 -29.51
CA ILE A 238 -22.74 6.51 -29.80
C ILE A 238 -23.48 7.60 -30.55
N VAL A 239 -23.42 8.82 -30.02
CA VAL A 239 -24.04 10.02 -30.62
C VAL A 239 -22.99 11.02 -31.10
N PRO A 240 -23.22 11.76 -32.20
CA PRO A 240 -22.29 12.75 -32.73
C PRO A 240 -22.06 13.92 -31.77
N GLY A 241 -20.86 14.50 -31.87
CA GLY A 241 -20.46 15.70 -31.13
C GLY A 241 -19.89 15.41 -29.73
N GLN A 242 -19.52 16.50 -29.05
CA GLN A 242 -18.96 16.49 -27.70
C GLN A 242 -20.02 16.23 -26.62
N GLY A 243 -19.68 15.44 -25.61
CA GLY A 243 -20.53 15.15 -24.45
C GLY A 243 -20.79 16.36 -23.55
N ALA A 244 -21.91 16.31 -22.82
CA ALA A 244 -22.27 17.36 -21.87
C ALA A 244 -21.27 17.46 -20.70
N GLU A 245 -20.76 16.32 -20.24
CA GLU A 245 -19.83 16.18 -19.11
C GLU A 245 -18.44 16.81 -19.35
N THR A 246 -18.09 17.09 -20.60
CA THR A 246 -16.83 17.77 -20.96
C THR A 246 -17.04 19.14 -21.59
N SER A 247 -18.28 19.49 -21.95
CA SER A 247 -18.56 20.70 -22.71
C SER A 247 -18.79 21.91 -21.82
N ALA A 248 -18.02 22.98 -22.07
CA ALA A 248 -18.21 24.27 -21.41
C ALA A 248 -19.61 24.88 -21.63
N SER A 249 -20.32 24.47 -22.70
CA SER A 249 -21.71 24.90 -22.94
C SER A 249 -22.72 24.32 -21.94
N CYS A 250 -22.32 23.32 -21.16
CA CYS A 250 -23.12 22.67 -20.12
C CYS A 250 -22.50 22.82 -18.72
N ALA A 251 -21.74 23.91 -18.51
CA ALA A 251 -21.05 24.20 -17.26
C ALA A 251 -22.01 24.33 -16.05
N SER A 252 -23.26 24.75 -16.27
CA SER A 252 -24.29 24.82 -15.23
C SER A 252 -24.96 23.46 -14.91
N GLY A 253 -24.45 22.37 -15.47
CA GLY A 253 -25.02 21.03 -15.33
C GLY A 253 -26.09 20.72 -16.39
N PRO A 254 -26.90 19.67 -16.17
CA PRO A 254 -27.76 19.10 -17.21
C PRO A 254 -28.95 20.01 -17.56
N VAL A 255 -29.42 20.86 -16.64
CA VAL A 255 -30.55 21.76 -16.91
C VAL A 255 -30.14 22.92 -17.79
N GLY A 256 -30.89 23.13 -18.87
CA GLY A 256 -30.59 24.07 -19.95
C GLY A 256 -29.53 23.56 -20.93
N CYS A 257 -29.00 22.34 -20.75
CA CYS A 257 -28.01 21.74 -21.63
C CYS A 257 -28.69 20.94 -22.74
N ASN A 258 -28.42 21.32 -24.00
CA ASN A 258 -28.87 20.61 -25.21
C ASN A 258 -27.77 19.67 -25.78
N ARG A 259 -26.84 19.21 -24.95
CA ARG A 259 -25.89 18.11 -25.26
C ARG A 259 -26.28 16.89 -24.46
N LEU A 260 -26.15 15.70 -25.02
CA LEU A 260 -26.40 14.47 -24.28
C LEU A 260 -25.26 14.20 -23.30
N TRP A 261 -25.60 13.84 -22.06
CA TRP A 261 -24.66 13.45 -21.01
C TRP A 261 -24.37 11.96 -21.11
N SER A 262 -23.12 11.55 -21.03
CA SER A 262 -22.76 10.12 -21.06
C SER A 262 -23.25 9.39 -19.79
N HIS A 263 -23.99 8.29 -19.95
CA HIS A 263 -24.61 7.56 -18.83
C HIS A 263 -24.90 6.10 -19.16
N GLU A 264 -25.17 5.30 -18.13
CA GLU A 264 -25.70 3.93 -18.25
C GLU A 264 -27.13 3.86 -17.73
N SER A 265 -27.97 3.08 -18.43
CA SER A 265 -29.34 2.76 -18.00
C SER A 265 -29.83 1.45 -18.64
N GLY A 266 -31.01 0.99 -18.21
CA GLY A 266 -31.62 -0.26 -18.69
C GLY A 266 -33.07 -0.10 -19.15
N ILE A 267 -33.45 -0.87 -20.18
CA ILE A 267 -34.82 -0.91 -20.71
C ILE A 267 -35.35 -2.35 -20.62
N ALA A 268 -36.55 -2.54 -20.04
CA ALA A 268 -37.18 -3.86 -19.87
C ALA A 268 -38.66 -3.89 -20.29
N VAL A 269 -39.18 -5.09 -20.60
CA VAL A 269 -40.60 -5.31 -20.92
C VAL A 269 -41.48 -5.35 -19.67
N TYR A 270 -42.46 -4.44 -19.59
CA TYR A 270 -43.57 -4.55 -18.64
C TYR A 270 -44.70 -5.42 -19.22
N SER A 271 -44.90 -6.60 -18.62
CA SER A 271 -45.89 -7.58 -19.09
C SER A 271 -47.36 -7.23 -18.79
N ASN A 272 -47.65 -6.17 -18.02
CA ASN A 272 -49.01 -5.79 -17.61
C ASN A 272 -49.33 -4.27 -17.73
N CYS A 273 -48.87 -3.58 -18.77
CA CYS A 273 -49.21 -2.15 -18.96
C CYS A 273 -50.48 -1.96 -19.80
N PRO A 274 -51.52 -1.25 -19.29
CA PRO A 274 -52.72 -0.92 -20.05
C PRO A 274 -52.47 0.30 -20.95
N GLY A 275 -51.70 0.11 -22.03
CA GLY A 275 -51.56 1.07 -23.13
C GLY A 275 -50.93 2.44 -22.79
N PRO A 276 -50.82 3.34 -23.79
CA PRO A 276 -49.96 4.53 -23.75
C PRO A 276 -50.34 5.61 -22.72
N ASN A 277 -51.45 5.45 -21.98
CA ASN A 277 -51.97 6.43 -21.04
C ASN A 277 -52.01 5.92 -19.58
N GLY A 278 -51.31 4.83 -19.27
CA GLY A 278 -51.32 4.15 -17.97
C GLY A 278 -50.50 4.82 -16.86
N GLY A 279 -50.52 6.14 -16.74
CA GLY A 279 -49.89 6.89 -15.64
C GLY A 279 -48.34 6.84 -15.56
N PRO A 280 -47.72 7.63 -14.67
CA PRO A 280 -46.26 7.85 -14.59
C PRO A 280 -45.42 6.64 -14.12
N GLY A 281 -45.98 5.42 -14.19
CA GLY A 281 -45.31 4.18 -13.77
C GLY A 281 -45.38 3.04 -14.79
N CYS A 282 -45.78 3.32 -16.04
CA CYS A 282 -45.84 2.34 -17.12
C CYS A 282 -45.34 2.98 -18.43
N LEU A 283 -44.03 2.89 -18.68
CA LEU A 283 -43.43 3.22 -19.98
C LEU A 283 -43.54 2.01 -20.92
N PRO A 284 -43.64 2.20 -22.25
CA PRO A 284 -43.69 1.09 -23.19
C PRO A 284 -42.40 0.27 -23.10
N GLY A 285 -42.52 -1.01 -22.75
CA GLY A 285 -41.37 -1.92 -22.81
C GLY A 285 -40.86 -2.13 -24.24
N PHE A 286 -39.58 -2.45 -24.40
CA PHE A 286 -38.98 -2.70 -25.71
C PHE A 286 -39.02 -4.19 -26.09
N VAL A 287 -39.63 -4.53 -27.23
CA VAL A 287 -39.53 -5.86 -27.84
C VAL A 287 -39.09 -5.71 -29.29
N THR A 288 -37.95 -6.29 -29.64
CA THR A 288 -37.49 -6.36 -31.02
C THR A 288 -37.01 -7.77 -31.33
N GLY A 289 -37.74 -8.46 -32.22
CA GLY A 289 -37.55 -9.88 -32.46
C GLY A 289 -37.87 -10.72 -31.21
N LYS A 290 -36.87 -11.44 -30.69
CA LYS A 290 -36.96 -12.24 -29.45
C LYS A 290 -36.35 -11.57 -28.22
N VAL A 291 -35.72 -10.40 -28.39
CA VAL A 291 -35.10 -9.64 -27.30
C VAL A 291 -36.18 -8.81 -26.58
N ARG A 292 -36.14 -8.83 -25.25
CA ARG A 292 -37.16 -8.29 -24.33
C ARG A 292 -36.63 -7.16 -23.44
N GLY A 293 -35.43 -6.68 -23.71
CA GLY A 293 -34.77 -5.59 -23.01
C GLY A 293 -33.28 -5.58 -23.27
N PHE A 294 -32.60 -4.56 -22.76
CA PHE A 294 -31.15 -4.39 -22.90
C PHE A 294 -30.62 -3.37 -21.88
N LEU A 295 -29.36 -3.53 -21.48
CA LEU A 295 -28.57 -2.48 -20.83
C LEU A 295 -27.87 -1.65 -21.90
N TYR A 296 -27.81 -0.34 -21.72
CA TYR A 296 -27.08 0.53 -22.64
C TYR A 296 -26.19 1.54 -21.92
N SER A 297 -25.00 1.76 -22.47
CA SER A 297 -24.25 3.00 -22.27
C SER A 297 -24.56 3.95 -23.42
N LEU A 298 -24.97 5.17 -23.09
CA LEU A 298 -25.03 6.27 -24.05
C LEU A 298 -23.75 7.09 -23.89
N VAL A 299 -23.02 7.27 -24.99
CA VAL A 299 -21.75 7.98 -24.99
C VAL A 299 -21.64 8.90 -26.19
N SER A 300 -20.92 10.00 -25.99
CA SER A 300 -20.65 10.96 -27.07
C SER A 300 -19.46 10.55 -27.94
N GLU A 301 -19.39 11.13 -29.13
CA GLU A 301 -18.41 10.82 -30.17
C GLU A 301 -16.97 11.07 -29.71
N TYR A 302 -16.75 12.11 -28.90
CA TYR A 302 -15.45 12.53 -28.40
C TYR A 302 -15.57 13.41 -27.15
N ASN A 303 -14.47 13.51 -26.39
CA ASN A 303 -14.40 14.32 -25.17
C ASN A 303 -13.98 15.76 -25.45
N ASP A 304 -13.00 15.98 -26.33
CA ASP A 304 -12.41 17.29 -26.63
C ASP A 304 -12.62 17.69 -28.09
N SER A 305 -12.20 16.84 -29.02
CA SER A 305 -12.29 17.13 -30.44
C SER A 305 -12.44 15.85 -31.26
N PRO A 306 -13.04 15.89 -32.45
CA PRO A 306 -13.23 14.68 -33.22
C PRO A 306 -11.90 13.98 -33.54
N GLY A 307 -11.85 12.66 -33.33
CA GLY A 307 -10.64 11.88 -33.57
C GLY A 307 -9.57 12.02 -32.48
N ASP A 308 -9.90 12.62 -31.35
CA ASP A 308 -9.03 12.71 -30.16
C ASP A 308 -8.73 11.34 -29.53
N GLY A 309 -9.46 10.30 -29.93
CA GLY A 309 -9.30 8.97 -29.35
C GLY A 309 -9.71 8.91 -27.88
N GLY A 310 -10.47 9.89 -27.38
CA GLY A 310 -10.96 9.99 -26.01
C GLY A 310 -11.97 8.89 -25.70
N CYS A 311 -11.46 7.70 -25.40
CA CYS A 311 -12.23 6.49 -25.20
C CYS A 311 -12.50 6.16 -23.72
N GLY A 312 -11.84 6.84 -22.78
CA GLY A 312 -11.99 6.54 -21.36
C GLY A 312 -13.42 6.67 -20.83
N THR A 313 -14.20 7.65 -21.30
CA THR A 313 -15.64 7.76 -20.98
C THR A 313 -16.42 6.55 -21.46
N TRP A 314 -16.10 6.01 -22.64
CA TRP A 314 -16.72 4.77 -23.14
C TRP A 314 -16.42 3.59 -22.22
N PHE A 315 -15.23 3.57 -21.62
CA PHE A 315 -14.80 2.48 -20.76
C PHE A 315 -15.46 2.58 -19.39
N HIS A 316 -15.58 3.80 -18.86
CA HIS A 316 -16.29 4.13 -17.62
C HIS A 316 -17.76 3.71 -17.70
N GLU A 317 -18.49 4.18 -18.72
CA GLU A 317 -19.91 3.83 -18.87
C GLU A 317 -20.11 2.34 -19.12
N PHE A 318 -19.20 1.70 -19.86
CA PHE A 318 -19.24 0.25 -20.03
C PHE A 318 -19.03 -0.50 -18.71
N SER A 319 -18.18 -0.01 -17.79
CA SER A 319 -17.98 -0.63 -16.47
C SER A 319 -19.27 -0.74 -15.65
N HIS A 320 -20.21 0.20 -15.84
CA HIS A 320 -21.49 0.15 -15.15
C HIS A 320 -22.34 -1.04 -15.59
N THR A 321 -22.25 -1.43 -16.87
CA THR A 321 -22.91 -2.65 -17.37
C THR A 321 -22.40 -3.89 -16.65
N LEU A 322 -21.10 -3.93 -16.29
CA LEU A 322 -20.45 -4.96 -15.46
C LEU A 322 -20.80 -4.88 -13.96
N GLY A 323 -21.54 -3.85 -13.56
CA GLY A 323 -22.07 -3.66 -12.22
C GLY A 323 -21.28 -2.73 -11.31
N LEU A 324 -20.16 -2.16 -11.76
CA LEU A 324 -19.32 -1.28 -10.96
C LEU A 324 -19.97 0.08 -10.66
N PRO A 325 -20.02 0.52 -9.39
CA PRO A 325 -20.52 1.85 -9.02
C PRO A 325 -19.58 2.97 -9.44
N ASP A 326 -20.13 4.18 -9.47
CA ASP A 326 -19.34 5.40 -9.42
C ASP A 326 -18.58 5.50 -8.10
N LEU A 327 -17.30 5.84 -8.19
CA LEU A 327 -16.38 5.98 -7.06
C LEU A 327 -15.84 7.41 -6.92
N TYR A 328 -16.39 8.37 -7.66
CA TYR A 328 -16.24 9.80 -7.37
C TYR A 328 -17.24 10.27 -6.29
N ASP A 329 -17.12 11.51 -5.81
CA ASP A 329 -18.02 12.14 -4.83
C ASP A 329 -18.77 13.32 -5.45
N THR A 330 -19.98 13.60 -4.95
CA THR A 330 -20.89 14.65 -5.42
C THR A 330 -21.16 15.74 -4.37
N VAL A 331 -20.64 15.58 -3.15
CA VAL A 331 -20.96 16.44 -1.98
C VAL A 331 -19.81 17.39 -1.61
N GLY A 332 -18.60 17.16 -2.10
CA GLY A 332 -17.49 18.12 -1.94
C GLY A 332 -16.09 17.59 -2.26
N GLY A 333 -15.92 16.29 -2.50
CA GLY A 333 -14.67 15.67 -2.91
C GLY A 333 -14.70 15.05 -4.32
N ASN A 334 -13.60 14.41 -4.70
CA ASN A 334 -13.41 13.72 -5.99
C ASN A 334 -13.48 12.18 -5.87
N GLY A 335 -13.88 11.65 -4.71
CA GLY A 335 -13.85 10.21 -4.40
C GLY A 335 -12.44 9.62 -4.58
N LEU A 336 -12.26 8.73 -5.56
CA LEU A 336 -10.97 8.13 -5.90
C LEU A 336 -10.10 8.96 -6.87
N GLY A 337 -10.59 10.11 -7.37
CA GLY A 337 -9.83 10.96 -8.30
C GLY A 337 -9.30 10.20 -9.52
N PHE A 338 -8.07 10.50 -9.95
CA PHE A 338 -7.43 9.83 -11.08
C PHE A 338 -7.04 8.37 -10.80
N TYR A 339 -7.17 7.89 -9.56
CA TYR A 339 -6.77 6.53 -9.18
C TYR A 339 -7.77 5.44 -9.56
N SER A 340 -8.94 5.77 -10.11
CA SER A 340 -9.87 4.76 -10.62
C SER A 340 -10.54 5.20 -11.92
N LEU A 341 -10.69 4.26 -12.86
CA LEU A 341 -11.57 4.44 -14.02
C LEU A 341 -12.99 4.83 -13.59
N MET A 342 -13.48 4.30 -12.46
CA MET A 342 -14.82 4.57 -11.92
C MET A 342 -14.92 5.93 -11.21
N ALA A 343 -13.84 6.71 -11.22
CA ALA A 343 -13.81 8.09 -10.76
C ALA A 343 -13.34 8.99 -11.93
N LEU A 344 -12.24 9.73 -11.79
CA LEU A 344 -11.74 10.65 -12.81
C LEU A 344 -10.66 10.03 -13.72
N GLY A 345 -10.25 8.79 -13.46
CA GLY A 345 -9.21 8.09 -14.24
C GLY A 345 -9.61 7.84 -15.70
N ASN A 346 -10.90 7.95 -16.04
CA ASN A 346 -11.43 7.93 -17.40
C ASN A 346 -11.00 9.15 -18.24
N TYR A 347 -10.59 10.25 -17.60
CA TYR A 347 -10.15 11.47 -18.26
C TYR A 347 -8.64 11.53 -18.49
N LEU A 348 -7.87 10.53 -18.08
CA LEU A 348 -6.43 10.48 -18.36
C LEU A 348 -6.15 10.23 -19.85
N PRO A 349 -5.13 10.88 -20.45
CA PRO A 349 -4.29 11.94 -19.92
C PRO A 349 -5.06 13.26 -19.73
N TYR A 350 -4.65 14.07 -18.75
CA TYR A 350 -5.26 15.37 -18.45
C TYR A 350 -4.24 16.50 -18.57
N ASP A 351 -4.49 17.44 -19.49
CA ASP A 351 -3.51 18.38 -20.03
C ASP A 351 -3.18 19.59 -19.13
N SER A 352 -4.06 19.96 -18.21
CA SER A 352 -3.80 21.09 -17.31
C SER A 352 -2.90 20.73 -16.13
N ASP A 353 -2.82 19.45 -15.75
CA ASP A 353 -1.89 18.96 -14.73
C ASP A 353 -0.64 18.34 -15.38
N PRO A 354 0.57 18.90 -15.13
CA PRO A 354 1.80 18.42 -15.72
C PRO A 354 2.15 16.96 -15.38
N ASN A 355 1.60 16.41 -14.29
CA ASN A 355 1.84 15.02 -13.89
C ASN A 355 0.98 14.02 -14.67
N THR A 356 -0.15 14.48 -15.21
CA THR A 356 -1.11 13.68 -15.96
C THR A 356 -1.19 14.07 -17.44
N ALA A 357 -0.43 15.07 -17.86
CA ALA A 357 -0.46 15.60 -19.22
C ALA A 357 0.11 14.63 -20.26
N GLY A 358 -0.47 14.66 -21.46
CA GLY A 358 0.13 14.10 -22.67
C GLY A 358 -0.84 13.32 -23.53
N GLY A 359 -1.22 13.88 -24.67
CA GLY A 359 -2.27 13.31 -25.54
C GLY A 359 -3.64 13.91 -25.23
N PRO A 360 -4.68 13.57 -26.00
CA PRO A 360 -6.01 14.15 -25.82
C PRO A 360 -6.77 13.59 -24.60
N LEU A 361 -7.73 14.35 -24.06
CA LEU A 361 -8.46 14.01 -22.84
C LEU A 361 -9.16 12.64 -22.92
N GLY A 362 -8.83 11.74 -21.99
CA GLY A 362 -9.42 10.40 -21.92
C GLY A 362 -8.89 9.41 -22.97
N SER A 363 -7.83 9.74 -23.71
CA SER A 363 -7.24 8.84 -24.72
C SER A 363 -6.44 7.67 -24.14
N ASN A 364 -6.14 7.68 -22.83
CA ASN A 364 -5.42 6.62 -22.15
C ASN A 364 -5.94 6.47 -20.71
N PRO A 365 -7.11 5.82 -20.54
CA PRO A 365 -7.73 5.68 -19.24
C PRO A 365 -6.88 4.83 -18.28
N GLY A 366 -6.83 5.25 -17.02
CA GLY A 366 -6.17 4.50 -15.94
C GLY A 366 -6.81 3.13 -15.68
N ASN A 367 -6.09 2.23 -15.02
CA ASN A 367 -6.64 0.92 -14.61
C ASN A 367 -7.80 1.07 -13.60
N LEU A 368 -8.66 0.04 -13.55
CA LEU A 368 -9.59 -0.18 -12.45
C LEU A 368 -8.82 -0.25 -11.13
N ASP A 369 -9.35 0.34 -10.06
CA ASP A 369 -8.75 0.23 -8.72
C ASP A 369 -8.86 -1.20 -8.14
N ALA A 370 -8.12 -1.45 -7.05
CA ALA A 370 -8.09 -2.76 -6.40
C ALA A 370 -9.47 -3.28 -6.00
N TRP A 371 -10.37 -2.41 -5.51
CA TRP A 371 -11.72 -2.83 -5.10
C TRP A 371 -12.56 -3.18 -6.32
N CYS A 372 -12.54 -2.39 -7.40
CA CYS A 372 -13.26 -2.70 -8.63
C CYS A 372 -12.81 -4.05 -9.22
N ARG A 373 -11.50 -4.31 -9.27
CA ARG A 373 -10.98 -5.60 -9.77
C ARG A 373 -11.33 -6.77 -8.85
N GLN A 374 -11.38 -6.56 -7.53
CA GLN A 374 -11.88 -7.56 -6.58
C GLN A 374 -13.37 -7.85 -6.81
N PHE A 375 -14.21 -6.81 -6.87
CA PHE A 375 -15.66 -6.92 -7.04
C PHE A 375 -16.02 -7.73 -8.29
N LEU A 376 -15.29 -7.47 -9.36
CA LEU A 376 -15.42 -8.12 -10.66
C LEU A 376 -14.77 -9.52 -10.74
N GLY A 377 -14.05 -9.98 -9.71
CA GLY A 377 -13.32 -11.24 -9.72
C GLY A 377 -12.08 -11.26 -10.64
N PHE A 378 -11.64 -10.09 -11.11
CA PHE A 378 -10.40 -9.93 -11.89
C PHE A 378 -9.17 -10.18 -11.04
N ASP A 379 -9.18 -9.66 -9.81
CA ASP A 379 -8.16 -9.91 -8.80
C ASP A 379 -8.77 -10.71 -7.64
N ASP A 380 -7.97 -11.55 -6.99
CA ASP A 380 -8.34 -12.25 -5.76
C ASP A 380 -7.39 -11.81 -4.64
N PRO A 381 -7.72 -10.70 -3.94
CA PRO A 381 -6.81 -10.09 -2.99
C PRO A 381 -6.48 -11.05 -1.85
N VAL A 382 -5.21 -11.45 -1.74
CA VAL A 382 -4.76 -12.41 -0.73
C VAL A 382 -4.90 -11.78 0.67
N PRO A 383 -5.70 -12.37 1.58
CA PRO A 383 -5.81 -11.87 2.94
C PRO A 383 -4.50 -12.04 3.70
N ILE A 384 -4.03 -10.99 4.35
CA ILE A 384 -2.90 -11.05 5.25
C ILE A 384 -3.38 -11.49 6.63
N LYS A 385 -2.82 -12.59 7.14
CA LYS A 385 -3.24 -13.23 8.40
C LYS A 385 -2.14 -13.25 9.47
N ALA A 386 -0.93 -12.81 9.15
CA ALA A 386 0.21 -12.86 10.05
C ALA A 386 0.97 -11.54 10.02
N ALA A 387 1.67 -11.25 11.12
CA ALA A 387 2.68 -10.23 11.09
C ALA A 387 3.86 -10.71 10.24
N GLY A 388 4.48 -9.80 9.49
CA GLY A 388 5.57 -10.15 8.60
C GLY A 388 5.81 -9.09 7.54
N ARG A 389 6.73 -9.41 6.64
CA ARG A 389 7.05 -8.57 5.50
C ARG A 389 6.30 -9.02 4.26
N TYR A 390 5.76 -8.06 3.53
CA TYR A 390 4.97 -8.30 2.34
C TYR A 390 5.54 -7.54 1.15
N GLU A 391 5.49 -8.19 -0.01
CA GLU A 391 5.86 -7.61 -1.29
C GLU A 391 4.64 -7.46 -2.19
N LEU A 392 4.63 -6.37 -2.95
CA LEU A 392 3.61 -5.97 -3.91
C LEU A 392 4.27 -5.71 -5.26
N PRO A 393 4.35 -6.73 -6.14
CA PRO A 393 4.74 -6.50 -7.52
C PRO A 393 3.79 -5.49 -8.20
N PRO A 394 4.24 -4.75 -9.22
CA PRO A 394 3.39 -3.79 -9.94
C PRO A 394 2.16 -4.44 -10.60
N VAL A 395 1.02 -3.75 -10.55
CA VAL A 395 -0.22 -4.18 -11.24
C VAL A 395 0.01 -4.36 -12.75
N SER A 396 0.78 -3.47 -13.38
CA SER A 396 1.16 -3.55 -14.80
C SER A 396 1.91 -4.84 -15.17
N ARG A 397 2.49 -5.52 -14.18
CA ARG A 397 3.33 -6.72 -14.34
C ARG A 397 2.73 -7.92 -13.60
N GLN A 398 1.40 -8.04 -13.61
CA GLN A 398 0.63 -9.13 -12.98
C GLN A 398 0.66 -9.15 -11.44
N GLY A 399 1.13 -8.07 -10.81
CA GLY A 399 1.05 -7.90 -9.36
C GLY A 399 -0.39 -7.73 -8.88
N GLY A 400 -0.81 -8.52 -7.90
CA GLY A 400 -2.15 -8.43 -7.29
C GLY A 400 -2.17 -7.48 -6.09
N SER A 401 -3.37 -7.25 -5.59
CA SER A 401 -3.59 -6.54 -4.32
C SER A 401 -3.52 -7.49 -3.11
N ARG A 402 -3.34 -6.91 -1.92
CA ARG A 402 -3.45 -7.62 -0.63
C ARG A 402 -4.58 -7.02 0.18
N ARG A 403 -5.29 -7.88 0.92
CA ARG A 403 -6.35 -7.47 1.84
C ARG A 403 -5.86 -7.52 3.28
N ILE A 404 -6.06 -6.44 4.02
CA ILE A 404 -5.70 -6.32 5.43
C ILE A 404 -6.98 -6.06 6.22
N TRP A 405 -7.39 -7.07 6.99
CA TRP A 405 -8.61 -7.02 7.78
C TRP A 405 -8.41 -6.24 9.07
N SER A 406 -9.42 -5.44 9.43
CA SER A 406 -9.52 -4.85 10.76
C SER A 406 -9.53 -5.96 11.82
N ASN A 407 -8.66 -5.83 12.81
CA ASN A 407 -8.39 -6.75 13.91
C ASN A 407 -8.01 -8.17 13.48
N GLY A 408 -7.66 -8.37 12.21
CA GLY A 408 -7.27 -9.68 11.65
C GLY A 408 -8.45 -10.60 11.32
N ASP A 409 -9.68 -10.18 11.62
CA ASP A 409 -10.89 -10.96 11.41
C ASP A 409 -11.67 -10.46 10.19
N GLY A 410 -12.26 -11.38 9.43
CA GLY A 410 -13.09 -11.02 8.27
C GLY A 410 -14.26 -10.11 8.65
N GLY A 411 -14.46 -9.03 7.90
CA GLY A 411 -15.49 -8.03 8.15
C GLY A 411 -15.98 -7.34 6.87
N THR A 412 -16.67 -6.21 7.03
CA THR A 412 -17.09 -5.35 5.91
C THR A 412 -16.15 -4.16 5.71
N GLU A 413 -15.32 -3.85 6.70
CA GLU A 413 -14.37 -2.75 6.67
C GLU A 413 -12.92 -3.26 6.71
N TYR A 414 -12.10 -2.82 5.77
CA TYR A 414 -10.73 -3.34 5.58
C TYR A 414 -9.89 -2.42 4.70
N TYR A 415 -8.59 -2.72 4.59
CA TYR A 415 -7.71 -2.05 3.64
C TYR A 415 -7.33 -2.97 2.47
N LEU A 416 -7.26 -2.39 1.28
CA LEU A 416 -6.59 -2.99 0.12
C LEU A 416 -5.31 -2.25 -0.16
N VAL A 417 -4.23 -2.98 -0.42
CA VAL A 417 -2.94 -2.38 -0.81
C VAL A 417 -2.45 -2.97 -2.12
N GLU A 418 -1.98 -2.12 -3.02
CA GLU A 418 -1.43 -2.50 -4.31
C GLU A 418 -0.28 -1.57 -4.70
N ASN A 419 0.51 -1.98 -5.68
CA ASN A 419 1.61 -1.17 -6.21
C ASN A 419 1.34 -0.80 -7.68
N ARG A 420 1.29 0.50 -7.98
CA ARG A 420 1.02 1.01 -9.33
C ARG A 420 2.19 1.82 -9.83
N LEU A 421 2.66 1.46 -11.03
CA LEU A 421 3.70 2.19 -11.74
C LEU A 421 3.09 2.96 -12.89
N ARG A 422 3.75 4.05 -13.33
CA ARG A 422 3.36 4.80 -14.53
C ARG A 422 3.74 4.04 -15.80
N GLU A 423 3.07 2.91 -16.01
CA GLU A 423 3.26 1.99 -17.13
C GLU A 423 1.91 1.52 -17.67
N GLY A 424 1.85 1.14 -18.94
CA GLY A 424 0.61 0.69 -19.57
C GLY A 424 -0.49 1.75 -19.47
N SER A 425 -1.69 1.32 -19.05
CA SER A 425 -2.85 2.20 -18.79
C SER A 425 -2.61 3.23 -17.66
N ASP A 426 -1.69 2.95 -16.73
CA ASP A 426 -1.41 3.84 -15.59
C ASP A 426 -0.33 4.88 -15.89
N ARG A 427 0.15 4.96 -17.14
CA ARG A 427 1.28 5.82 -17.52
C ARG A 427 1.08 7.31 -17.24
N PHE A 428 -0.18 7.76 -17.12
CA PHE A 428 -0.54 9.14 -16.81
C PHE A 428 -1.14 9.32 -15.41
N LEU A 429 -0.99 8.33 -14.51
CA LEU A 429 -1.33 8.55 -13.11
C LEU A 429 -0.48 9.71 -12.53
N PRO A 430 -1.01 10.46 -11.55
CA PRO A 430 -0.28 11.57 -10.95
C PRO A 430 1.05 11.17 -10.31
N GLY A 431 1.16 9.93 -9.84
CA GLY A 431 2.36 9.37 -9.21
C GLY A 431 2.51 7.87 -9.40
N GLN A 432 3.38 7.25 -8.62
CA GLN A 432 3.62 5.81 -8.63
C GLN A 432 4.17 5.32 -7.28
N GLY A 433 3.92 4.04 -6.99
CA GLY A 433 4.28 3.36 -5.75
C GLY A 433 3.10 2.62 -5.15
N MET A 434 3.15 2.40 -3.84
CA MET A 434 2.08 1.72 -3.13
C MET A 434 0.89 2.67 -2.91
N LEU A 435 -0.30 2.24 -3.30
CA LEU A 435 -1.57 2.86 -2.90
C LEU A 435 -2.26 2.01 -1.85
N VAL A 436 -2.92 2.69 -0.92
CA VAL A 436 -3.72 2.07 0.14
C VAL A 436 -5.14 2.57 -0.02
N TYR A 437 -6.10 1.65 -0.07
CA TYR A 437 -7.53 1.95 -0.12
C TYR A 437 -8.19 1.51 1.18
N HIS A 438 -9.00 2.38 1.78
CA HIS A 438 -9.89 2.04 2.90
C HIS A 438 -11.28 1.71 2.35
N VAL A 439 -11.75 0.49 2.60
CA VAL A 439 -12.99 -0.06 2.05
C VAL A 439 -14.02 -0.24 3.16
N ASP A 440 -15.28 0.10 2.88
CA ASP A 440 -16.46 -0.27 3.66
C ASP A 440 -17.55 -0.84 2.73
N ASP A 441 -17.69 -2.16 2.71
CA ASP A 441 -18.67 -2.88 1.89
C ASP A 441 -20.12 -2.69 2.35
N THR A 442 -20.38 -1.99 3.47
CA THR A 442 -21.74 -1.60 3.86
C THR A 442 -22.26 -0.43 3.03
N GLN A 443 -21.36 0.34 2.41
CA GLN A 443 -21.72 1.43 1.49
C GLN A 443 -21.95 0.89 0.08
N ILE A 444 -22.87 1.53 -0.66
CA ILE A 444 -23.17 1.15 -2.04
C ILE A 444 -22.13 1.74 -3.01
N ASP A 445 -21.71 2.99 -2.76
CA ASP A 445 -20.87 3.82 -3.61
C ASP A 445 -20.22 4.95 -2.78
N ASN A 446 -19.61 5.95 -3.43
CA ASN A 446 -19.01 7.12 -2.78
C ASN A 446 -19.89 8.38 -2.84
N LEU A 447 -21.11 8.30 -3.36
CA LEU A 447 -21.93 9.47 -3.72
C LEU A 447 -22.50 10.21 -2.48
N ASN A 448 -22.46 9.59 -1.30
CA ASN A 448 -22.93 10.18 -0.04
C ASN A 448 -21.90 11.09 0.65
N GLY A 449 -20.69 11.23 0.10
CA GLY A 449 -19.64 12.08 0.68
C GLY A 449 -18.78 11.42 1.76
N TYR A 450 -17.73 12.13 2.16
CA TYR A 450 -16.76 11.68 3.17
C TYR A 450 -17.05 12.30 4.55
N PRO A 451 -16.94 11.55 5.67
CA PRO A 451 -16.73 10.10 5.75
C PRO A 451 -18.01 9.33 5.39
N GLY A 452 -17.87 8.12 4.83
CA GLY A 452 -19.00 7.35 4.29
C GLY A 452 -18.79 6.81 2.88
N TYR A 453 -17.56 6.88 2.36
CA TYR A 453 -17.18 6.25 1.10
C TYR A 453 -17.19 4.73 1.21
N ARG A 454 -17.62 4.07 0.14
CA ARG A 454 -17.35 2.64 -0.06
C ARG A 454 -15.87 2.36 -0.22
N VAL A 455 -15.18 3.20 -0.98
CA VAL A 455 -13.73 3.08 -1.22
C VAL A 455 -13.12 4.47 -1.10
N ALA A 456 -12.06 4.61 -0.33
CA ALA A 456 -11.30 5.85 -0.23
C ALA A 456 -9.81 5.57 -0.41
N VAL A 457 -9.08 6.45 -1.10
CA VAL A 457 -7.61 6.42 -1.05
C VAL A 457 -7.17 6.94 0.32
N VAL A 458 -6.31 6.20 1.00
CA VAL A 458 -5.61 6.71 2.17
C VAL A 458 -4.42 7.50 1.66
N GLN A 459 -4.55 8.82 1.65
CA GLN A 459 -3.52 9.69 1.09
C GLN A 459 -2.34 9.86 2.06
N ALA A 460 -1.13 9.53 1.62
CA ALA A 460 0.07 9.56 2.47
C ALA A 460 0.41 10.96 3.00
N ASP A 461 -0.02 12.01 2.30
CA ASP A 461 0.09 13.41 2.72
C ASP A 461 -0.99 13.85 3.73
N SER A 462 -1.98 12.99 4.02
CA SER A 462 -3.14 13.22 4.90
C SER A 462 -4.19 14.21 4.39
N VAL A 463 -4.23 14.54 3.10
CA VAL A 463 -5.18 15.50 2.53
C VAL A 463 -6.50 14.79 2.13
N ASN A 464 -7.17 14.14 3.09
CA ASN A 464 -8.45 13.46 2.84
C ASN A 464 -9.67 14.41 3.07
N PRO A 465 -10.71 14.38 2.21
CA PRO A 465 -10.78 13.77 0.87
C PRO A 465 -10.11 14.65 -0.20
N LEU A 466 -9.80 14.09 -1.37
CA LEU A 466 -9.45 14.84 -2.59
C LEU A 466 -10.49 15.95 -2.83
N GLN A 467 -10.12 17.22 -2.69
CA GLN A 467 -11.09 18.34 -2.60
C GLN A 467 -11.39 18.98 -3.96
N LEU A 468 -12.68 19.10 -4.30
CA LEU A 468 -13.09 19.81 -5.52
C LEU A 468 -13.27 21.33 -5.30
N GLU A 469 -13.74 21.71 -4.10
CA GLU A 469 -14.24 23.06 -3.79
C GLU A 469 -13.15 24.12 -3.57
N ASN A 470 -11.95 23.73 -3.11
CA ASN A 470 -10.87 24.67 -2.84
C ASN A 470 -9.85 24.78 -3.99
N GLY A 471 -10.14 24.19 -5.15
CA GLY A 471 -9.13 23.95 -6.19
C GLY A 471 -8.10 22.91 -5.76
N GLY A 472 -8.52 21.90 -5.00
CA GLY A 472 -7.67 20.78 -4.62
C GLY A 472 -7.31 19.89 -5.80
N ASN A 473 -6.33 19.01 -5.60
CA ASN A 473 -5.83 18.10 -6.63
C ASN A 473 -6.87 16.99 -6.93
N TYR A 474 -6.71 16.34 -8.08
CA TYR A 474 -7.47 15.14 -8.46
C TYR A 474 -6.69 13.85 -8.13
N GLY A 475 -5.73 13.98 -7.20
CA GLY A 475 -4.64 13.05 -6.93
C GLY A 475 -3.29 13.67 -7.28
N ASP A 476 -2.25 13.35 -6.52
CA ASP A 476 -0.88 13.80 -6.75
C ASP A 476 0.20 12.73 -6.38
N PRO A 477 1.51 12.99 -6.62
CA PRO A 477 2.57 12.06 -6.24
C PRO A 477 2.77 11.81 -4.74
N ALA A 478 2.26 12.69 -3.87
CA ALA A 478 2.36 12.64 -2.42
C ALA A 478 1.29 11.74 -1.79
N ASP A 479 0.26 11.35 -2.54
CA ASP A 479 -0.76 10.39 -2.09
C ASP A 479 -0.23 8.95 -1.95
N PHE A 480 0.83 8.60 -2.71
CA PHE A 480 1.44 7.28 -2.70
C PHE A 480 2.33 7.06 -1.47
N PHE A 481 2.53 5.80 -1.09
CA PHE A 481 3.52 5.40 -0.09
C PHE A 481 4.76 4.75 -0.75
N PRO A 482 5.99 5.09 -0.31
CA PRO A 482 6.29 6.20 0.59
C PRO A 482 6.12 7.58 -0.07
N GLY A 483 5.90 7.63 -1.39
CA GLY A 483 5.55 8.86 -2.12
C GLY A 483 6.67 9.90 -2.10
N THR A 484 6.36 11.11 -2.55
CA THR A 484 7.31 12.24 -2.49
C THR A 484 7.61 12.71 -1.07
N LEU A 485 6.74 12.41 -0.10
CA LEU A 485 6.89 12.78 1.31
C LEU A 485 7.66 11.74 2.15
N LEU A 486 8.09 10.63 1.54
CA LEU A 486 8.77 9.52 2.21
C LEU A 486 8.04 9.02 3.47
N LYS A 487 6.71 8.92 3.40
CA LYS A 487 5.86 8.41 4.48
C LYS A 487 5.98 6.90 4.54
N ARG A 488 6.78 6.39 5.48
CA ARG A 488 7.14 4.95 5.55
C ARG A 488 6.27 4.13 6.50
N SER A 489 5.21 4.71 7.04
CA SER A 489 4.36 4.06 8.02
C SER A 489 2.92 4.59 8.00
N MET A 490 1.99 3.68 8.24
CA MET A 490 0.59 3.95 8.49
C MET A 490 0.14 3.07 9.66
N THR A 491 -0.05 3.70 10.82
CA THR A 491 -0.49 3.05 12.06
C THR A 491 -1.65 3.84 12.67
N GLU A 492 -2.18 3.37 13.80
CA GLU A 492 -3.27 4.02 14.53
C GLU A 492 -2.92 5.42 15.05
N ALA A 493 -1.63 5.75 15.10
CA ALA A 493 -1.07 6.98 15.69
C ALA A 493 -0.45 7.92 14.65
N THR A 494 -0.29 7.50 13.39
CA THR A 494 0.30 8.34 12.34
C THR A 494 -0.73 9.25 11.68
N GLN A 495 -0.27 10.14 10.80
CA GLN A 495 -1.11 10.86 9.84
C GLN A 495 -0.52 10.64 8.43
N PRO A 496 -1.25 9.96 7.52
CA PRO A 496 -2.58 9.34 7.73
C PRO A 496 -2.51 8.15 8.71
N ASN A 497 -3.64 7.77 9.30
CA ASN A 497 -3.74 6.63 10.23
C ASN A 497 -4.43 5.42 9.60
N SER A 498 -4.30 4.27 10.27
CA SER A 498 -5.00 3.02 9.95
C SER A 498 -6.27 2.80 10.78
N ARG A 499 -6.95 3.85 11.26
CA ARG A 499 -8.19 3.70 12.05
C ARG A 499 -9.40 3.47 11.14
N SER A 500 -10.39 2.78 11.69
CA SER A 500 -11.71 2.63 11.07
C SER A 500 -12.38 3.99 10.86
N TRP A 501 -13.43 4.01 10.05
CA TRP A 501 -14.30 5.16 9.83
C TRP A 501 -14.90 5.73 11.11
N SER A 502 -15.13 4.86 12.11
CA SER A 502 -15.59 5.26 13.45
C SER A 502 -14.49 5.86 14.34
N GLY A 503 -13.24 5.87 13.87
CA GLY A 503 -12.06 6.29 14.62
C GLY A 503 -11.48 5.22 15.55
N ALA A 504 -12.05 4.02 15.58
CA ALA A 504 -11.52 2.90 16.36
C ALA A 504 -10.21 2.35 15.75
N ASP A 505 -9.29 1.91 16.60
CA ASP A 505 -8.08 1.20 16.16
C ASP A 505 -8.46 -0.12 15.51
N THR A 506 -7.92 -0.36 14.32
CA THR A 506 -8.14 -1.57 13.52
C THR A 506 -7.09 -2.64 13.78
N GLY A 507 -6.13 -2.42 14.66
CA GLY A 507 -5.05 -3.39 14.88
C GLY A 507 -3.96 -3.32 13.81
N ILE A 508 -4.18 -2.63 12.69
CA ILE A 508 -3.29 -2.62 11.53
C ILE A 508 -2.16 -1.62 11.74
N ARG A 509 -0.93 -2.09 11.63
CA ARG A 509 0.28 -1.28 11.67
C ARG A 509 1.15 -1.64 10.48
N ILE A 510 1.32 -0.70 9.56
CA ILE A 510 2.20 -0.82 8.41
C ILE A 510 3.40 0.08 8.66
N TRP A 511 4.62 -0.43 8.49
CA TRP A 511 5.85 0.37 8.57
C TRP A 511 6.93 -0.17 7.64
N ASN A 512 8.09 0.48 7.61
CA ASN A 512 9.19 0.17 6.69
C ASN A 512 8.74 0.09 5.23
N ILE A 513 7.78 0.94 4.83
CA ILE A 513 7.30 0.96 3.46
C ILE A 513 8.46 1.41 2.56
N ALA A 514 8.73 0.61 1.53
CA ALA A 514 9.73 0.85 0.49
C ALA A 514 9.10 0.66 -0.89
N GLY A 515 9.62 1.37 -1.90
CA GLY A 515 9.12 1.27 -3.28
C GLY A 515 9.99 2.03 -4.27
N VAL A 516 9.35 2.67 -5.25
CA VAL A 516 10.04 3.32 -6.38
C VAL A 516 11.06 4.37 -5.92
N GLN A 517 10.77 5.08 -4.83
CA GLN A 517 11.67 6.07 -4.23
C GLN A 517 12.97 5.46 -3.67
N ASP A 518 12.94 4.16 -3.35
CA ASP A 518 14.07 3.37 -2.90
C ASP A 518 14.78 2.65 -4.07
N GLY A 519 14.38 2.95 -5.31
CA GLY A 519 14.93 2.31 -6.50
C GLY A 519 14.35 0.93 -6.80
N ALA A 520 13.29 0.51 -6.12
CA ALA A 520 12.65 -0.79 -6.30
C ALA A 520 11.29 -0.64 -7.01
N ASP A 521 11.09 -1.36 -8.12
CA ASP A 521 9.79 -1.40 -8.81
C ASP A 521 8.75 -2.16 -7.99
N THR A 522 9.15 -3.15 -7.19
CA THR A 522 8.30 -3.88 -6.25
C THR A 522 8.24 -3.14 -4.93
N ALA A 523 7.04 -2.73 -4.51
CA ALA A 523 6.86 -2.15 -3.19
C ALA A 523 6.91 -3.24 -2.11
N SER A 524 7.40 -2.90 -0.92
CA SER A 524 7.36 -3.78 0.23
C SER A 524 7.07 -3.03 1.53
N PHE A 525 6.54 -3.73 2.52
CA PHE A 525 6.25 -3.17 3.83
C PHE A 525 6.26 -4.26 4.90
N ASP A 526 6.57 -3.88 6.13
CA ASP A 526 6.32 -4.70 7.30
C ASP A 526 4.90 -4.41 7.81
N LEU A 527 4.18 -5.46 8.19
CA LEU A 527 2.83 -5.38 8.71
C LEU A 527 2.71 -6.16 10.01
N ARG A 528 1.92 -5.61 10.91
CA ARG A 528 1.35 -6.31 12.05
C ARG A 528 -0.14 -6.03 12.12
N VAL A 529 -0.88 -7.07 12.48
CA VAL A 529 -2.31 -6.98 12.77
C VAL A 529 -2.54 -7.49 14.18
N SER A 530 -3.02 -6.61 15.05
CA SER A 530 -3.33 -6.92 16.44
C SER A 530 -4.84 -7.16 16.59
N SER A 531 -5.23 -8.30 17.15
CA SER A 531 -6.64 -8.67 17.39
C SER A 531 -7.08 -8.49 18.84
N GLN A 532 -6.13 -8.25 19.75
CA GLN A 532 -6.32 -8.06 21.18
C GLN A 532 -5.33 -7.02 21.72
N ALA A 533 -5.49 -6.63 22.99
CA ALA A 533 -4.45 -5.88 23.68
C ALA A 533 -3.15 -6.70 23.75
N GLU A 534 -2.00 -6.05 23.65
CA GLU A 534 -0.71 -6.70 23.83
C GLU A 534 0.22 -5.75 24.56
N LEU A 535 0.49 -6.07 25.83
CA LEU A 535 1.33 -5.26 26.70
C LEU A 535 2.76 -5.79 26.70
N ARG A 536 3.71 -4.85 26.56
CA ARG A 536 5.15 -5.10 26.64
C ARG A 536 5.76 -4.16 27.66
N LEU A 537 6.91 -4.54 28.20
CA LEU A 537 7.69 -3.63 29.02
C LEU A 537 8.19 -2.45 28.18
N ALA A 538 7.89 -1.24 28.64
CA ALA A 538 8.46 -0.01 28.09
C ALA A 538 9.67 0.46 28.90
N GLY A 539 9.67 0.17 30.20
CA GLY A 539 10.76 0.44 31.12
C GLY A 539 10.36 0.14 32.56
N TYR A 540 11.28 0.28 33.51
CA TYR A 540 10.98 0.20 34.94
C TYR A 540 11.72 1.28 35.74
N SER A 541 11.29 1.50 36.98
CA SER A 541 11.99 2.30 37.96
C SER A 541 12.03 1.57 39.30
N ILE A 542 13.13 1.73 40.02
CA ILE A 542 13.32 1.18 41.37
C ILE A 542 13.37 2.34 42.34
N ASN A 543 12.60 2.23 43.41
CA ASN A 543 12.75 3.05 44.61
C ASN A 543 13.27 2.10 45.68
N ASP A 544 14.55 2.23 45.97
CA ASP A 544 15.36 1.30 46.75
C ASP A 544 15.33 1.63 48.24
N GLY A 545 15.76 0.66 49.06
CA GLY A 545 15.86 0.83 50.51
C GLY A 545 17.03 1.73 50.94
N GLY A 546 18.12 1.74 50.16
CA GLY A 546 19.36 2.48 50.41
C GLY A 546 19.35 3.94 49.99
N GLY A 547 18.48 4.30 49.04
CA GLY A 547 18.21 5.66 48.56
C GLY A 547 19.10 6.14 47.40
N ASP A 548 19.75 5.24 46.67
CA ASP A 548 20.57 5.54 45.49
C ASP A 548 19.87 5.24 44.15
N GLY A 549 18.70 4.62 44.19
CA GLY A 549 17.85 4.32 43.04
C GLY A 549 18.15 2.98 42.35
N TYR A 550 19.00 2.13 42.93
CA TYR A 550 19.41 0.84 42.36
C TYR A 550 19.09 -0.34 43.27
N ALA A 551 18.97 -1.52 42.66
CA ALA A 551 18.78 -2.75 43.42
C ALA A 551 20.12 -3.17 44.05
N ASP A 552 20.14 -3.35 45.38
CA ASP A 552 21.33 -3.73 46.13
C ASP A 552 21.10 -4.95 47.06
N PRO A 553 22.15 -5.73 47.37
CA PRO A 553 22.00 -6.87 48.26
C PRO A 553 21.60 -6.46 49.68
N ASN A 554 20.70 -7.23 50.29
CA ASN A 554 20.17 -7.03 51.65
C ASN A 554 19.24 -5.82 51.82
N GLU A 555 18.53 -5.44 50.76
CA GLU A 555 17.56 -4.34 50.78
C GLU A 555 16.14 -4.77 50.36
N THR A 556 15.16 -3.91 50.66
CA THR A 556 13.77 -4.03 50.21
C THR A 556 13.50 -2.96 49.17
N ASP A 557 13.12 -3.37 47.97
CA ASP A 557 12.90 -2.46 46.84
C ASP A 557 11.43 -2.36 46.45
N LEU A 558 11.08 -1.21 45.87
CA LEU A 558 9.81 -0.99 45.19
C LEU A 558 10.04 -0.85 43.68
N LEU A 559 9.47 -1.78 42.91
CA LEU A 559 9.57 -1.82 41.45
C LEU A 559 8.28 -1.32 40.81
N THR A 560 8.40 -0.23 40.05
CA THR A 560 7.31 0.31 39.23
C THR A 560 7.59 0.02 37.77
N LEU A 561 6.64 -0.61 37.08
CA LEU A 561 6.75 -0.89 35.64
C LEU A 561 6.08 0.21 34.82
N SER A 562 6.67 0.53 33.68
CA SER A 562 6.02 1.24 32.58
C SER A 562 5.73 0.26 31.46
N LEU A 563 4.47 0.17 31.05
CA LEU A 563 4.03 -0.74 30.00
C LEU A 563 3.65 0.02 28.75
N LYS A 564 3.97 -0.55 27.60
CA LYS A 564 3.53 -0.08 26.28
C LYS A 564 2.51 -1.06 25.74
N ASN A 565 1.37 -0.53 25.28
CA ASN A 565 0.40 -1.32 24.56
C ASN A 565 0.67 -1.25 23.06
N VAL A 566 1.03 -2.38 22.46
CA VAL A 566 1.28 -2.51 21.02
C VAL A 566 0.13 -3.22 20.28
N GLY A 567 -0.94 -3.54 21.02
CA GLY A 567 -2.18 -4.11 20.52
C GLY A 567 -3.35 -3.13 20.55
N LEU A 568 -4.56 -3.67 20.61
CA LEU A 568 -5.79 -2.91 20.74
C LEU A 568 -5.98 -2.34 22.16
N GLN A 569 -6.98 -1.49 22.34
CA GLN A 569 -7.34 -0.90 23.64
C GLN A 569 -7.45 -1.99 24.72
N SER A 570 -6.67 -1.85 25.79
CA SER A 570 -6.80 -2.72 26.97
C SER A 570 -7.93 -2.25 27.89
N GLY A 571 -8.51 -3.18 28.66
CA GLY A 571 -9.30 -2.89 29.85
C GLY A 571 -8.42 -2.63 31.08
N LEU A 572 -8.98 -2.79 32.29
CA LEU A 572 -8.18 -2.71 33.52
C LEU A 572 -7.16 -3.85 33.57
N ILE A 573 -5.92 -3.52 33.91
CA ILE A 573 -4.79 -4.45 33.84
C ILE A 573 -4.48 -5.00 35.24
N ASN A 574 -4.24 -6.31 35.32
CA ASN A 574 -3.72 -6.97 36.50
C ASN A 574 -2.39 -7.64 36.14
N LEU A 575 -1.38 -7.47 36.98
CA LEU A 575 -0.05 -8.01 36.77
C LEU A 575 0.39 -8.84 37.97
N VAL A 576 1.10 -9.93 37.68
CA VAL A 576 1.73 -10.81 38.66
C VAL A 576 3.20 -10.95 38.33
N LEU A 577 4.05 -10.57 39.29
CA LEU A 577 5.50 -10.67 39.20
C LEU A 577 5.98 -11.99 39.81
N THR A 578 6.88 -12.67 39.10
CA THR A 578 7.55 -13.88 39.57
C THR A 578 9.04 -13.81 39.20
N THR A 579 9.89 -14.51 39.94
CA THR A 579 11.29 -14.72 39.56
C THR A 579 11.72 -16.12 39.97
N PRO A 580 12.54 -16.80 39.16
CA PRO A 580 13.18 -18.05 39.57
C PRO A 580 14.40 -17.83 40.49
N ASP A 581 14.83 -16.58 40.72
CA ASP A 581 16.05 -16.29 41.47
C ASP A 581 15.86 -16.59 42.97
N PRO A 582 16.65 -17.50 43.57
CA PRO A 582 16.50 -17.89 44.97
C PRO A 582 16.95 -16.81 45.96
N SER A 583 17.67 -15.78 45.51
CA SER A 583 18.09 -14.66 46.36
C SER A 583 16.99 -13.62 46.55
N VAL A 584 15.87 -13.73 45.83
CA VAL A 584 14.77 -12.75 45.86
C VAL A 584 13.53 -13.32 46.52
N THR A 585 12.94 -12.57 47.46
CA THR A 585 11.64 -12.87 48.04
C THR A 585 10.64 -11.77 47.66
N ILE A 586 9.67 -12.08 46.79
CA ILE A 586 8.65 -11.11 46.39
C ILE A 586 7.60 -10.99 47.52
N THR A 587 7.52 -9.81 48.16
CA THR A 587 6.61 -9.52 49.27
C THR A 587 5.27 -8.96 48.80
N GLN A 588 5.23 -8.29 47.65
CA GLN A 588 4.02 -7.88 46.95
C GLN A 588 4.09 -8.31 45.48
N ALA A 589 3.55 -9.48 45.18
CA ALA A 589 3.64 -10.12 43.86
C ALA A 589 2.54 -9.71 42.88
N SER A 590 1.49 -9.01 43.32
CA SER A 590 0.36 -8.66 42.47
C SER A 590 0.02 -7.18 42.57
N VAL A 591 -0.18 -6.57 41.41
CA VAL A 591 -0.74 -5.21 41.28
C VAL A 591 -1.97 -5.30 40.39
N SER A 592 -3.10 -4.84 40.91
CA SER A 592 -4.41 -5.03 40.27
C SER A 592 -5.07 -3.69 39.95
N ASN A 593 -6.05 -3.72 39.05
CA ASN A 593 -6.83 -2.54 38.63
C ASN A 593 -5.96 -1.38 38.14
N GLN A 594 -4.87 -1.70 37.45
CA GLN A 594 -4.06 -0.68 36.78
C GLN A 594 -4.86 -0.08 35.62
N ALA A 595 -4.62 1.20 35.37
CA ALA A 595 -5.35 1.94 34.34
C ALA A 595 -5.18 1.29 32.97
N ALA A 596 -6.26 1.28 32.20
CA ALA A 596 -6.24 0.87 30.81
C ALA A 596 -5.24 1.71 30.00
N ILE A 597 -4.47 1.04 29.15
CA ILE A 597 -3.53 1.66 28.23
C ILE A 597 -4.11 1.59 26.83
N GLY A 598 -4.26 2.75 26.19
CA GLY A 598 -4.72 2.82 24.81
C GLY A 598 -3.67 2.33 23.82
N PRO A 599 -4.06 2.00 22.58
CA PRO A 599 -3.13 1.56 21.53
C PRO A 599 -1.97 2.53 21.31
N GLY A 600 -0.76 1.99 21.20
CA GLY A 600 0.48 2.77 21.06
C GLY A 600 0.88 3.55 22.31
N GLY A 601 0.02 3.57 23.34
CA GLY A 601 0.22 4.29 24.59
C GLY A 601 1.23 3.60 25.49
N THR A 602 1.91 4.40 26.29
CA THR A 602 2.79 3.95 27.37
C THR A 602 2.29 4.54 28.67
N ALA A 603 2.21 3.74 29.73
CA ALA A 603 1.84 4.21 31.06
C ALA A 603 2.64 3.53 32.16
N ALA A 604 3.04 4.30 33.17
CA ALA A 604 3.57 3.77 34.42
C ALA A 604 2.42 3.20 35.27
N MET A 605 2.66 2.05 35.89
CA MET A 605 1.73 1.43 36.84
C MET A 605 1.67 2.29 38.11
N ALA A 606 0.46 2.47 38.65
CA ALA A 606 0.24 3.30 39.84
C ALA A 606 0.65 2.60 41.13
N GLN A 607 0.70 1.27 41.10
CA GLN A 607 1.15 0.45 42.23
C GLN A 607 2.48 -0.20 41.86
N ALA A 608 3.42 -0.21 42.81
CA ALA A 608 4.69 -0.91 42.70
C ALA A 608 4.55 -2.35 43.18
N PHE A 609 5.38 -3.24 42.64
CA PHE A 609 5.73 -4.49 43.30
C PHE A 609 6.73 -4.21 44.42
N SER A 610 6.79 -5.10 45.41
CA SER A 610 7.81 -5.05 46.46
C SER A 610 8.48 -6.41 46.59
N TYR A 611 9.80 -6.40 46.77
CA TYR A 611 10.61 -7.60 46.94
C TYR A 611 11.83 -7.30 47.80
N ASP A 612 12.30 -8.33 48.50
CA ASP A 612 13.51 -8.30 49.31
C ASP A 612 14.63 -9.03 48.57
N ILE A 613 15.83 -8.44 48.55
CA ILE A 613 17.04 -9.05 48.01
C ILE A 613 17.89 -9.56 49.18
N GLY A 614 18.22 -10.85 49.16
CA GLY A 614 19.15 -11.45 50.12
C GLY A 614 20.62 -11.15 49.82
N SER A 615 21.51 -11.92 50.43
CA SER A 615 22.94 -11.84 50.15
C SER A 615 23.26 -12.44 48.77
N ILE A 616 23.99 -11.69 47.93
CA ILE A 616 24.47 -12.16 46.61
C ILE A 616 25.98 -12.35 46.65
N ALA A 617 26.45 -13.50 46.19
CA ALA A 617 27.86 -13.89 46.29
C ALA A 617 28.77 -13.21 45.25
N THR A 618 28.25 -12.90 44.07
CA THR A 618 29.00 -12.32 42.94
C THR A 618 28.22 -11.16 42.34
N LEU A 619 28.85 -9.99 42.23
CA LEU A 619 28.27 -8.79 41.61
C LEU A 619 29.08 -8.39 40.37
N PRO A 620 28.45 -7.77 39.36
CA PRO A 620 26.99 -7.57 39.23
C PRO A 620 26.22 -8.89 39.03
N HIS A 621 24.96 -8.94 39.46
CA HIS A 621 24.10 -10.12 39.33
C HIS A 621 22.77 -9.78 38.67
N ASP A 622 22.40 -10.55 37.64
CA ASP A 622 21.18 -10.33 36.86
C ASP A 622 20.01 -11.14 37.43
N ILE A 623 19.01 -10.46 37.97
CA ILE A 623 17.74 -11.06 38.38
C ILE A 623 16.78 -10.98 37.19
N VAL A 624 16.32 -12.15 36.72
CA VAL A 624 15.26 -12.23 35.70
C VAL A 624 13.90 -12.25 36.39
N PHE A 625 13.07 -11.27 36.06
CA PHE A 625 11.67 -11.20 36.47
C PHE A 625 10.76 -11.56 35.29
N THR A 626 9.73 -12.35 35.57
CA THR A 626 8.63 -12.65 34.65
C THR A 626 7.37 -11.95 35.13
N VAL A 627 6.72 -11.23 34.23
CA VAL A 627 5.45 -10.53 34.49
C VAL A 627 4.36 -11.18 33.68
N ASN A 628 3.40 -11.78 34.38
CA ASN A 628 2.16 -12.26 33.77
C ASN A 628 1.11 -11.15 33.88
N TRP A 629 0.47 -10.79 32.76
CA TRP A 629 -0.59 -9.78 32.76
C TRP A 629 -1.90 -10.35 32.22
N THR A 630 -3.00 -9.84 32.75
CA THR A 630 -4.36 -10.08 32.27
C THR A 630 -5.10 -8.74 32.21
N GLU A 631 -6.09 -8.63 31.34
CA GLU A 631 -6.93 -7.43 31.27
C GLU A 631 -8.43 -7.77 31.27
N GLY A 632 -9.26 -6.78 31.61
CA GLY A 632 -10.71 -6.97 31.81
C GLY A 632 -11.49 -7.46 30.57
N GLY A 633 -10.96 -7.30 29.36
CA GLY A 633 -11.47 -7.82 28.09
C GLY A 633 -11.07 -9.27 27.78
N GLY A 634 -10.26 -9.91 28.63
CA GLY A 634 -9.90 -11.33 28.53
C GLY A 634 -8.58 -11.61 27.82
N ALA A 635 -7.87 -10.60 27.31
CA ALA A 635 -6.51 -10.79 26.81
C ALA A 635 -5.53 -11.02 27.96
N SER A 636 -4.46 -11.77 27.68
CA SER A 636 -3.40 -12.05 28.65
C SER A 636 -2.08 -12.30 27.94
N GLY A 637 -0.97 -12.09 28.65
CA GLY A 637 0.35 -12.36 28.13
C GLY A 637 1.40 -12.41 29.22
N SER A 638 2.65 -12.62 28.81
CA SER A 638 3.80 -12.61 29.70
C SER A 638 5.01 -12.00 28.99
N PHE A 639 5.87 -11.34 29.75
CA PHE A 639 7.18 -10.91 29.28
C PHE A 639 8.19 -10.98 30.42
N ASP A 640 9.46 -11.15 30.04
CA ASP A 640 10.58 -11.18 30.97
C ASP A 640 11.38 -9.88 30.87
N PHE A 641 12.00 -9.49 31.97
CA PHE A 641 12.98 -8.41 32.01
C PHE A 641 14.00 -8.64 33.12
N THR A 642 15.12 -7.94 33.03
CA THR A 642 16.23 -8.12 33.97
C THR A 642 16.44 -6.86 34.80
N VAL A 643 16.60 -7.05 36.10
CA VAL A 643 17.13 -6.04 37.03
C VAL A 643 18.53 -6.50 37.45
N THR A 644 19.50 -5.62 37.39
CA THR A 644 20.89 -5.93 37.79
C THR A 644 21.15 -5.38 39.17
N VAL A 645 21.62 -6.25 40.07
CA VAL A 645 22.06 -5.91 41.43
C VAL A 645 23.54 -5.56 41.43
N GLY A 646 23.92 -4.51 42.15
CA GLY A 646 25.31 -4.04 42.23
C GLY A 646 25.84 -3.47 40.92
N MET A 647 24.99 -2.70 40.22
CA MET A 647 25.33 -2.02 38.97
C MET A 647 26.42 -0.95 39.18
N GLY A 648 27.41 -0.90 38.27
CA GLY A 648 28.45 0.13 38.28
C GLY A 648 28.03 1.43 37.57
N SER A 649 28.71 2.54 37.90
CA SER A 649 28.60 3.80 37.16
C SER A 649 29.40 3.72 35.85
N GLY A 650 28.74 3.91 34.70
CA GLY A 650 29.38 3.86 33.39
C GLY A 650 29.76 2.45 32.90
N LEU A 651 30.34 2.39 31.70
CA LEU A 651 30.71 1.14 31.04
C LEU A 651 32.13 1.24 30.48
N PHE A 652 32.99 0.27 30.81
CA PHE A 652 34.32 0.11 30.23
C PHE A 652 34.65 -1.38 30.05
N GLU A 653 35.12 -1.76 28.87
CA GLU A 653 35.63 -3.10 28.58
C GLU A 653 36.67 -3.02 27.46
N ASN A 654 37.82 -3.66 27.67
CA ASN A 654 38.89 -3.78 26.66
C ASN A 654 39.13 -5.24 26.25
N PHE A 655 38.35 -6.19 26.77
CA PHE A 655 38.38 -7.62 26.46
C PHE A 655 39.70 -8.35 26.80
N GLU A 656 40.61 -7.72 27.55
CA GLU A 656 41.93 -8.26 27.88
C GLU A 656 41.93 -9.22 29.10
N SER A 657 40.75 -9.49 29.69
CA SER A 657 40.63 -10.31 30.90
C SER A 657 40.84 -11.81 30.66
N GLY A 658 40.78 -12.26 29.40
CA GLY A 658 40.84 -13.68 29.04
C GLY A 658 39.58 -14.48 29.41
N VAL A 659 38.48 -13.78 29.73
CA VAL A 659 37.15 -14.38 29.94
C VAL A 659 36.33 -14.23 28.65
N GLU A 660 35.67 -15.30 28.23
CA GLU A 660 34.90 -15.38 26.98
C GLU A 660 33.46 -14.82 27.13
N PRO A 661 32.96 -13.93 26.24
CA PRO A 661 33.68 -13.07 25.29
C PRO A 661 34.25 -11.79 25.93
N GLY A 662 33.97 -11.55 27.21
CA GLY A 662 34.47 -10.43 28.01
C GLY A 662 34.05 -10.60 29.48
N GLN A 663 34.55 -9.74 30.38
CA GLN A 663 34.18 -9.85 31.79
C GLN A 663 32.75 -9.30 31.99
N PHE A 664 31.79 -10.19 32.30
CA PHE A 664 30.35 -9.87 32.43
C PHE A 664 29.63 -9.50 31.12
N TRP A 665 30.27 -9.71 29.97
CA TRP A 665 29.62 -9.63 28.66
C TRP A 665 29.10 -11.00 28.22
N ALA A 666 28.01 -11.02 27.46
CA ALA A 666 27.41 -12.27 27.00
C ALA A 666 27.14 -12.25 25.50
N GLY A 667 27.54 -13.32 24.81
CA GLY A 667 27.04 -13.63 23.48
C GLY A 667 25.64 -14.24 23.58
N VAL A 668 24.67 -13.68 22.86
CA VAL A 668 23.28 -14.16 22.85
C VAL A 668 22.78 -14.34 21.43
N SER A 669 22.07 -15.43 21.17
CA SER A 669 21.27 -15.57 19.95
C SER A 669 19.93 -14.84 20.12
N LEU A 670 19.47 -14.18 19.05
CA LEU A 670 18.20 -13.47 19.05
C LEU A 670 17.08 -14.34 18.46
N PRO A 671 15.79 -14.02 18.73
CA PRO A 671 14.68 -14.84 18.26
C PRO A 671 14.72 -15.08 16.74
N GLY A 672 14.69 -16.35 16.34
CA GLY A 672 14.83 -16.78 14.95
C GLY A 672 16.21 -17.30 14.57
N SER A 673 17.23 -17.04 15.40
CA SER A 673 18.56 -17.65 15.32
C SER A 673 18.74 -18.72 16.40
N SER A 674 19.37 -19.83 16.04
CA SER A 674 19.74 -20.89 16.99
C SER A 674 21.21 -20.86 17.40
N THR A 675 21.99 -19.93 16.86
CA THR A 675 23.44 -19.86 17.04
C THR A 675 23.87 -18.47 17.49
N THR A 676 24.95 -18.44 18.25
CA THR A 676 25.74 -17.24 18.49
C THR A 676 27.21 -17.62 18.45
N GLU A 677 27.97 -16.90 17.65
CA GLU A 677 29.41 -17.10 17.49
C GLU A 677 30.23 -15.98 18.18
N TRP A 678 29.64 -15.23 19.11
CA TRP A 678 30.37 -14.24 19.91
C TRP A 678 31.34 -14.93 20.88
N HIS A 679 32.63 -14.65 20.75
CA HIS A 679 33.73 -15.19 21.56
C HIS A 679 34.88 -14.18 21.66
N ALA A 680 35.81 -14.36 22.59
CA ALA A 680 37.06 -13.60 22.64
C ALA A 680 38.03 -14.16 21.60
N SER A 681 38.74 -13.28 20.91
CA SER A 681 39.58 -13.65 19.77
C SER A 681 40.90 -12.89 19.78
N ASP A 682 41.98 -13.63 19.52
CA ASP A 682 43.33 -13.09 19.29
C ASP A 682 43.63 -12.88 17.79
N SER A 683 42.70 -13.24 16.89
CA SER A 683 42.93 -13.15 15.45
C SER A 683 43.02 -11.71 14.97
N ARG A 684 42.29 -10.80 15.63
CA ARG A 684 42.44 -9.35 15.53
C ARG A 684 42.14 -8.73 16.89
N ALA A 685 43.07 -7.96 17.43
CA ALA A 685 42.87 -7.22 18.68
C ALA A 685 43.67 -5.92 18.66
N ARG A 686 43.29 -4.94 19.50
CA ARG A 686 44.09 -3.74 19.77
C ARG A 686 45.07 -3.92 20.92
N GLY A 687 44.88 -4.95 21.74
CA GLY A 687 45.86 -5.51 22.67
C GLY A 687 46.13 -6.99 22.38
N THR A 688 45.59 -7.88 23.21
CA THR A 688 45.71 -9.34 23.09
C THR A 688 44.43 -9.96 22.56
N TYR A 689 43.27 -9.51 23.05
CA TYR A 689 41.97 -10.09 22.72
C TYR A 689 40.98 -9.00 22.31
N SER A 690 40.01 -9.36 21.47
CA SER A 690 38.80 -8.56 21.22
C SER A 690 37.57 -9.47 21.18
N ALA A 691 36.38 -8.90 21.31
CA ALA A 691 35.15 -9.67 21.11
C ALA A 691 34.88 -9.83 19.61
N LYS A 692 34.63 -11.05 19.15
CA LYS A 692 34.39 -11.42 17.76
C LYS A 692 33.12 -12.23 17.60
N VAL A 693 32.28 -11.90 16.63
CA VAL A 693 31.29 -12.83 16.04
C VAL A 693 31.82 -13.40 14.72
N GLY A 694 31.65 -14.70 14.54
CA GLY A 694 32.13 -15.49 13.40
C GLY A 694 33.01 -16.65 13.84
N SER A 695 33.55 -17.44 12.90
CA SER A 695 34.36 -18.62 13.23
C SER A 695 35.53 -18.35 14.18
N SER A 696 35.73 -19.24 15.15
CA SER A 696 36.88 -19.25 16.06
C SER A 696 38.14 -19.85 15.45
N LEU A 697 38.11 -20.32 14.19
CA LEU A 697 39.29 -20.87 13.52
C LEU A 697 40.32 -19.77 13.20
N PRO A 698 41.63 -20.04 13.36
CA PRO A 698 42.67 -19.13 12.90
C PRO A 698 42.55 -18.79 11.42
N LEU A 699 42.82 -17.55 11.06
CA LEU A 699 42.80 -17.10 9.67
C LEU A 699 43.76 -17.93 8.81
N GLY A 700 43.24 -18.49 7.71
CA GLY A 700 43.98 -19.37 6.81
C GLY A 700 44.05 -20.84 7.25
N SER A 701 43.33 -21.25 8.29
CA SER A 701 43.24 -22.65 8.73
C SER A 701 41.87 -23.28 8.41
N GLY A 702 41.82 -24.28 7.53
CA GLY A 702 40.57 -24.93 7.09
C GLY A 702 40.01 -24.39 5.76
N THR A 703 38.74 -24.68 5.45
CA THR A 703 38.05 -24.16 4.25
C THR A 703 37.48 -22.76 4.51
N ASN A 704 37.14 -22.03 3.44
CA ASN A 704 36.56 -20.69 3.58
C ASN A 704 35.22 -20.72 4.33
N GLU A 705 34.43 -21.77 4.09
CA GLU A 705 33.13 -21.99 4.74
C GLU A 705 33.29 -22.23 6.24
N ALA A 706 34.38 -22.87 6.66
CA ALA A 706 34.65 -23.13 8.08
C ALA A 706 35.26 -21.93 8.81
N GLN A 707 35.85 -20.98 8.08
CA GLN A 707 36.52 -19.79 8.62
C GLN A 707 35.62 -18.53 8.62
N THR A 708 34.38 -18.64 8.18
CA THR A 708 33.43 -17.51 8.12
C THR A 708 32.38 -17.58 9.22
N TYR A 709 31.41 -16.66 9.25
CA TYR A 709 30.31 -16.67 10.22
C TYR A 709 29.14 -17.55 9.75
N ALA A 710 28.29 -17.98 10.67
CA ALA A 710 27.16 -18.85 10.39
C ALA A 710 26.14 -18.19 9.45
N ASP A 711 25.53 -19.01 8.58
CA ASP A 711 24.39 -18.60 7.76
C ASP A 711 23.17 -18.31 8.64
N ARG A 712 22.39 -17.28 8.29
CA ARG A 712 21.17 -16.86 9.00
C ARG A 712 21.37 -16.61 10.49
N GLU A 713 22.57 -16.19 10.87
CA GLU A 713 22.86 -15.81 12.24
C GLU A 713 22.18 -14.47 12.54
N ASP A 714 21.56 -14.37 13.71
CA ASP A 714 21.16 -13.11 14.32
C ASP A 714 21.58 -13.17 15.79
N ALA A 715 22.71 -12.53 16.08
CA ALA A 715 23.39 -12.66 17.37
C ALA A 715 23.83 -11.30 17.89
N ALA A 716 23.94 -11.17 19.21
CA ALA A 716 24.34 -9.95 19.86
C ALA A 716 25.38 -10.17 20.97
N LEU A 717 26.35 -9.26 21.04
CA LEU A 717 27.22 -9.08 22.20
C LEU A 717 26.56 -8.10 23.15
N LEU A 718 26.13 -8.59 24.31
CA LEU A 718 25.33 -7.85 25.29
C LEU A 718 26.22 -7.36 26.45
N SER A 719 26.13 -6.07 26.76
CA SER A 719 26.81 -5.47 27.91
C SER A 719 26.16 -5.87 29.24
N PRO A 720 26.92 -5.81 30.36
CA PRO A 720 26.28 -5.69 31.67
C PRO A 720 25.44 -4.41 31.74
N ALA A 721 24.52 -4.34 32.71
CA ALA A 721 23.83 -3.08 32.99
C ALA A 721 24.78 -2.07 33.62
N PHE A 722 24.58 -0.80 33.30
CA PHE A 722 25.33 0.31 33.85
C PHE A 722 24.45 1.55 34.00
N ASP A 723 24.80 2.42 34.94
CA ASP A 723 24.14 3.73 35.03
C ASP A 723 24.70 4.69 33.98
N LEU A 724 23.82 5.18 33.12
CA LEU A 724 24.13 6.13 32.06
C LEU A 724 23.85 7.57 32.51
N ALA A 725 24.92 8.35 32.66
CA ALA A 725 24.79 9.79 32.85
C ALA A 725 24.24 10.49 31.60
N ALA A 726 23.43 11.54 31.80
CA ALA A 726 22.93 12.38 30.73
C ALA A 726 24.08 13.01 29.92
N ASN A 727 23.84 13.27 28.63
CA ASN A 727 24.82 13.86 27.72
C ASN A 727 26.13 13.04 27.58
N SER A 728 26.00 11.72 27.48
CA SER A 728 27.14 10.80 27.24
C SER A 728 27.29 10.39 25.77
N GLU A 729 28.39 9.73 25.46
CA GLU A 729 28.67 9.04 24.19
C GLU A 729 29.22 7.63 24.44
N LEU A 730 28.91 6.69 23.55
CA LEU A 730 29.56 5.38 23.49
C LEU A 730 30.71 5.44 22.49
N VAL A 731 31.90 5.06 22.92
CA VAL A 731 33.09 4.96 22.08
C VAL A 731 33.53 3.50 22.04
N PHE A 732 33.83 3.00 20.86
CA PHE A 732 34.41 1.67 20.67
C PHE A 732 35.20 1.60 19.37
N TYR A 733 36.04 0.58 19.25
CA TYR A 733 36.73 0.25 18.01
C TYR A 733 36.03 -0.91 17.32
N SER A 734 35.83 -0.75 16.01
CA SER A 734 35.08 -1.68 15.17
C SER A 734 35.93 -2.12 13.97
N TYR A 735 35.98 -3.42 13.73
CA TYR A 735 36.49 -4.03 12.50
C TYR A 735 35.46 -5.05 12.02
N VAL A 736 34.66 -4.70 11.02
CA VAL A 736 33.67 -5.62 10.44
C VAL A 736 34.19 -6.12 9.11
N ASP A 737 34.26 -7.42 8.88
CA ASP A 737 34.49 -8.02 7.56
C ASP A 737 33.31 -8.92 7.20
N ALA A 738 32.33 -8.34 6.50
CA ALA A 738 31.05 -8.97 6.20
C ALA A 738 30.67 -8.80 4.71
N GLU A 739 29.78 -9.67 4.24
CA GLU A 739 29.35 -9.69 2.85
C GLU A 739 28.64 -8.39 2.46
N SER A 740 29.21 -7.73 1.46
CA SER A 740 28.68 -6.49 0.91
C SER A 740 28.39 -6.64 -0.57
N TYR A 741 27.28 -6.08 -1.03
CA TYR A 741 26.94 -5.98 -2.45
C TYR A 741 27.77 -4.88 -3.17
N GLY A 742 28.42 -4.02 -2.39
CA GLY A 742 29.27 -2.93 -2.86
C GLY A 742 28.58 -1.57 -2.79
N GLY A 743 29.40 -0.51 -2.76
CA GLY A 743 28.92 0.87 -2.64
C GLY A 743 28.26 1.15 -1.27
N THR A 744 26.93 1.19 -1.25
CA THR A 744 26.05 1.58 -0.13
C THR A 744 25.17 0.44 0.37
N GLU A 745 25.26 -0.74 -0.24
CA GLU A 745 24.41 -1.90 0.02
C GLU A 745 25.22 -3.08 0.56
N ALA A 746 24.56 -3.92 1.36
CA ALA A 746 25.13 -5.11 1.98
C ALA A 746 24.13 -6.28 2.04
N PHE A 747 24.64 -7.50 2.15
CA PHE A 747 23.82 -8.68 2.47
C PHE A 747 23.88 -8.95 3.97
N ASP A 748 25.08 -8.81 4.54
CA ASP A 748 25.33 -9.04 5.95
C ASP A 748 25.88 -7.80 6.64
N GLY A 749 25.69 -7.71 7.96
CA GLY A 749 26.34 -6.65 8.73
C GLY A 749 25.83 -6.51 10.14
N GLY A 750 26.40 -5.55 10.86
CA GLY A 750 26.07 -5.31 12.26
C GLY A 750 25.78 -3.85 12.60
N ARG A 751 25.01 -3.65 13.66
CA ARG A 751 24.69 -2.32 14.22
C ARG A 751 24.73 -2.31 15.74
N VAL A 752 24.72 -1.12 16.33
CA VAL A 752 24.71 -0.95 17.80
C VAL A 752 23.34 -0.48 18.25
N GLU A 753 22.86 -1.04 19.36
CA GLU A 753 21.54 -0.75 19.92
C GLU A 753 21.65 -0.50 21.43
N ILE A 754 20.69 0.24 21.99
CA ILE A 754 20.57 0.53 23.42
C ILE A 754 19.18 0.13 23.94
N SER A 755 19.13 -0.30 25.19
CA SER A 755 17.90 -0.48 25.96
C SER A 755 18.02 0.29 27.27
N ILE A 756 16.99 1.06 27.61
CA ILE A 756 16.91 1.82 28.87
C ILE A 756 15.89 1.13 29.78
N ALA A 757 16.31 0.81 31.00
CA ALA A 757 15.52 0.16 32.03
C ALA A 757 14.71 -1.05 31.50
N GLY A 758 15.36 -1.93 30.74
CA GLY A 758 14.75 -3.14 30.16
C GLY A 758 13.70 -2.89 29.07
N GLY A 759 13.55 -1.66 28.57
CA GLY A 759 12.65 -1.31 27.49
C GLY A 759 13.03 -1.89 26.12
N GLU A 760 12.39 -1.37 25.06
CA GLU A 760 12.68 -1.82 23.69
C GLU A 760 14.12 -1.48 23.27
N TRP A 761 14.75 -2.38 22.51
CA TRP A 761 16.05 -2.14 21.91
C TRP A 761 15.94 -1.13 20.76
N LEU A 762 16.60 0.01 20.90
CA LEU A 762 16.61 1.10 19.94
C LEU A 762 17.97 1.17 19.22
N PRO A 763 18.00 1.34 17.88
CA PRO A 763 19.25 1.56 17.17
C PRO A 763 19.90 2.88 17.58
N LEU A 764 21.21 2.85 17.80
CA LEU A 764 21.98 4.05 18.12
C LEU A 764 22.43 4.76 16.84
N ALA A 765 22.26 6.08 16.84
CA ALA A 765 22.87 6.95 15.84
C ALA A 765 24.39 6.98 16.05
N VAL A 766 25.16 6.74 14.99
CA VAL A 766 26.63 6.76 15.02
C VAL A 766 27.15 7.95 14.22
N ASP A 767 28.16 8.62 14.75
CA ASP A 767 28.75 9.79 14.10
C ASP A 767 29.39 9.37 12.76
N GLY A 768 28.93 10.01 11.67
CA GLY A 768 29.33 9.70 10.30
C GLY A 768 28.60 8.50 9.67
N GLY A 769 27.59 7.95 10.35
CA GLY A 769 26.73 6.89 9.81
C GLY A 769 27.36 5.49 9.76
N TYR A 770 26.51 4.51 9.49
CA TYR A 770 26.89 3.10 9.36
C TYR A 770 27.56 2.80 8.01
N GLY A 771 27.20 3.54 6.96
CA GLY A 771 27.83 3.48 5.64
C GLY A 771 27.17 2.49 4.66
N ASN A 772 26.48 1.47 5.16
CA ASN A 772 25.75 0.49 4.34
C ASN A 772 24.31 0.28 4.86
N GLN A 773 23.43 -0.19 3.98
CA GLN A 773 22.13 -0.78 4.33
C GLN A 773 22.14 -2.25 3.94
N ILE A 774 21.55 -3.11 4.76
CA ILE A 774 21.22 -4.45 4.27
C ILE A 774 20.15 -4.33 3.20
N LYS A 775 20.36 -5.00 2.07
CA LYS A 775 19.42 -5.00 0.96
C LYS A 775 18.06 -5.54 1.38
N PHE A 776 17.05 -5.03 0.71
CA PHE A 776 15.68 -5.46 0.96
C PHE A 776 15.40 -6.88 0.48
N ASP A 777 16.15 -7.44 -0.46
CA ASP A 777 16.03 -8.84 -0.93
C ASP A 777 16.93 -9.82 -0.14
N SER A 778 17.63 -9.35 0.90
CA SER A 778 18.43 -10.22 1.79
C SER A 778 17.55 -10.96 2.79
N ASP A 779 17.90 -12.21 3.07
CA ASP A 779 17.28 -13.07 4.10
C ASP A 779 17.69 -12.67 5.54
N ALA A 780 18.64 -11.73 5.72
CA ALA A 780 19.14 -11.32 7.04
C ALA A 780 18.07 -10.64 7.92
N ALA A 781 18.16 -10.86 9.23
CA ALA A 781 17.22 -10.30 10.20
C ALA A 781 17.23 -8.75 10.27
N LEU A 782 18.36 -8.13 9.89
CA LEU A 782 18.54 -6.67 9.83
C LEU A 782 18.28 -6.08 8.42
N ARG A 783 17.60 -6.79 7.51
CA ARG A 783 17.25 -6.27 6.17
C ARG A 783 16.60 -4.88 6.21
N GLY A 784 17.02 -4.00 5.31
CA GLY A 784 16.58 -2.60 5.28
C GLY A 784 17.15 -1.72 6.40
N ALA A 785 17.89 -2.27 7.37
CA ALA A 785 18.54 -1.49 8.41
C ALA A 785 19.91 -0.96 7.97
N ASP A 786 20.31 0.16 8.56
CA ASP A 786 21.67 0.67 8.46
C ASP A 786 22.63 -0.18 9.31
N VAL A 787 23.73 -0.63 8.69
CA VAL A 787 24.70 -1.54 9.29
C VAL A 787 26.13 -1.21 8.85
N PHE A 788 27.10 -1.56 9.69
CA PHE A 788 28.49 -1.68 9.27
C PHE A 788 28.64 -2.99 8.47
N SER A 789 29.27 -2.92 7.30
CA SER A 789 29.55 -4.07 6.44
C SER A 789 30.76 -3.79 5.53
N GLY A 790 31.14 -4.77 4.71
CA GLY A 790 32.29 -4.73 3.80
C GLY A 790 33.60 -5.06 4.50
N SER A 791 34.73 -4.77 3.85
CA SER A 791 36.08 -5.19 4.29
C SER A 791 37.00 -3.99 4.53
N PRO A 792 37.16 -3.51 5.78
CA PRO A 792 37.95 -2.35 6.13
C PRO A 792 39.45 -2.68 6.11
N ARG A 793 40.27 -1.66 5.84
CA ARG A 793 41.74 -1.77 5.86
C ARG A 793 42.35 -1.63 7.24
N ALA A 794 41.60 -1.06 8.19
CA ALA A 794 42.05 -0.77 9.55
C ALA A 794 40.84 -0.66 10.48
N TRP A 795 41.09 -0.79 11.78
CA TRP A 795 40.12 -0.53 12.83
C TRP A 795 39.53 0.89 12.73
N ARG A 796 38.21 0.99 12.92
CA ARG A 796 37.48 2.25 12.97
C ARG A 796 37.11 2.58 14.41
N ARG A 797 37.54 3.74 14.91
CA ARG A 797 36.94 4.33 16.12
C ARG A 797 35.54 4.87 15.80
N VAL A 798 34.54 4.29 16.43
CA VAL A 798 33.12 4.66 16.30
C VAL A 798 32.70 5.42 17.56
N THR A 799 31.88 6.45 17.36
CA THR A 799 31.24 7.20 18.44
C THR A 799 29.73 7.14 18.19
N ALA A 800 28.96 6.68 19.17
CA ALA A 800 27.51 6.62 19.12
C ALA A 800 26.89 7.62 20.08
N ASN A 801 25.81 8.28 19.62
CA ASN A 801 25.14 9.32 20.37
C ASN A 801 24.28 8.74 21.51
N LEU A 802 24.65 9.02 22.75
CA LEU A 802 23.84 8.68 23.93
C LEU A 802 23.17 9.90 24.58
N SER A 803 23.27 11.11 24.00
CA SER A 803 22.85 12.35 24.65
C SER A 803 21.35 12.42 24.95
N GLY A 804 20.54 11.63 24.25
CA GLY A 804 19.09 11.52 24.45
C GLY A 804 18.67 10.50 25.52
N TYR A 805 19.61 9.85 26.21
CA TYR A 805 19.34 8.78 27.15
C TYR A 805 20.00 9.03 28.51
N SER A 806 19.43 8.45 29.57
CA SER A 806 19.97 8.46 30.94
C SER A 806 19.34 7.37 31.80
N GLY A 807 20.00 6.98 32.89
CA GLY A 807 19.54 5.96 33.85
C GLY A 807 20.06 4.55 33.51
N PRO A 808 19.47 3.48 34.10
CA PRO A 808 19.92 2.11 33.89
C PRO A 808 19.88 1.73 32.42
N ALA A 809 21.02 1.35 31.85
CA ALA A 809 21.16 1.08 30.42
C ALA A 809 21.91 -0.23 30.15
N ARG A 810 21.61 -0.82 28.99
CA ARG A 810 22.45 -1.83 28.34
C ARG A 810 22.68 -1.44 26.89
N VAL A 811 23.85 -1.76 26.38
CA VAL A 811 24.15 -1.67 24.95
C VAL A 811 24.38 -3.06 24.39
N ARG A 812 24.07 -3.24 23.10
CA ARG A 812 24.44 -4.47 22.40
C ARG A 812 24.98 -4.20 21.00
N PHE A 813 25.90 -5.04 20.57
CA PHE A 813 26.40 -5.10 19.19
C PHE A 813 25.71 -6.27 18.50
N ARG A 814 24.77 -5.98 17.61
CA ARG A 814 23.96 -6.99 16.91
C ARG A 814 24.51 -7.21 15.50
N PHE A 815 24.74 -8.45 15.13
CA PHE A 815 25.18 -8.88 13.80
C PHE A 815 24.14 -9.81 13.19
N ALA A 816 23.83 -9.60 11.91
CA ALA A 816 22.92 -10.45 11.17
C ALA A 816 23.49 -10.84 9.80
N SER A 817 23.32 -12.10 9.42
CA SER A 817 23.71 -12.66 8.13
C SER A 817 22.53 -13.31 7.40
N ASP A 818 22.66 -13.48 6.08
CA ASP A 818 21.68 -14.16 5.24
C ASP A 818 22.09 -15.60 4.85
N VAL A 819 21.69 -16.09 3.67
CA VAL A 819 21.97 -17.46 3.23
C VAL A 819 23.22 -17.52 2.38
N SER A 820 24.17 -18.37 2.78
CA SER A 820 25.39 -18.70 2.02
C SER A 820 26.31 -17.50 1.77
N ASN A 821 27.34 -17.35 2.59
CA ASN A 821 28.47 -16.44 2.36
C ASN A 821 29.11 -16.65 0.98
N ALA A 822 28.94 -15.75 0.00
CA ALA A 822 29.17 -16.07 -1.42
C ALA A 822 30.08 -15.10 -2.19
N PRO A 823 31.39 -15.05 -1.94
CA PRO A 823 32.33 -14.51 -2.90
C PRO A 823 32.86 -15.63 -3.81
N PHE A 824 32.05 -16.17 -4.71
CA PHE A 824 32.48 -17.25 -5.62
C PHE A 824 33.51 -16.74 -6.67
N ASN A 825 34.52 -17.55 -6.99
CA ASN A 825 35.35 -17.33 -8.17
C ASN A 825 34.64 -17.83 -9.44
N THR A 826 35.22 -17.58 -10.62
CA THR A 826 34.68 -17.99 -11.94
C THR A 826 34.48 -19.50 -12.12
N SER A 827 34.92 -20.33 -11.17
CA SER A 827 34.73 -21.79 -11.16
C SER A 827 33.66 -22.25 -10.16
N GLY A 828 32.94 -21.33 -9.50
CA GLY A 828 31.88 -21.66 -8.53
C GLY A 828 32.39 -22.08 -7.15
N LEU A 829 33.66 -21.83 -6.82
CA LEU A 829 34.23 -22.09 -5.50
C LEU A 829 34.29 -20.80 -4.68
N GLN A 830 33.96 -20.87 -3.38
CA GLN A 830 34.06 -19.72 -2.46
C GLN A 830 35.51 -19.22 -2.46
N ALA A 831 35.74 -17.97 -2.84
CA ALA A 831 37.05 -17.41 -3.17
C ALA A 831 37.75 -16.70 -2.00
N ARG A 832 37.02 -16.38 -0.93
CA ARG A 832 37.51 -15.76 0.32
C ARG A 832 36.57 -16.10 1.48
N SER A 833 37.07 -16.09 2.70
CA SER A 833 36.26 -16.07 3.92
C SER A 833 35.95 -14.61 4.32
N TYR A 834 34.78 -14.39 4.94
CA TYR A 834 34.46 -13.17 5.66
C TYR A 834 34.63 -13.42 7.16
N GLU A 835 35.35 -12.56 7.87
CA GLU A 835 35.73 -12.86 9.25
C GLU A 835 34.65 -12.56 10.29
N GLY A 836 33.61 -11.80 9.95
CA GLY A 836 32.55 -11.38 10.86
C GLY A 836 32.83 -10.02 11.49
N TRP A 837 32.49 -9.80 12.76
CA TRP A 837 32.63 -8.48 13.39
C TRP A 837 33.43 -8.55 14.69
N TYR A 838 34.47 -7.72 14.76
CA TYR A 838 35.31 -7.50 15.94
C TYR A 838 34.99 -6.15 16.60
N VAL A 839 34.89 -6.17 17.94
CA VAL A 839 34.63 -5.01 18.80
C VAL A 839 35.68 -4.97 19.91
N ASP A 840 36.23 -3.78 20.16
CA ASP A 840 37.32 -3.58 21.13
C ASP A 840 37.26 -2.19 21.79
N ASP A 841 37.89 -2.03 22.95
CA ASP A 841 38.01 -0.79 23.73
C ASP A 841 36.68 -0.01 23.86
N VAL A 842 35.67 -0.65 24.44
CA VAL A 842 34.34 -0.09 24.69
C VAL A 842 34.40 0.83 25.91
N LEU A 843 33.89 2.05 25.76
CA LEU A 843 33.86 3.07 26.81
C LEU A 843 32.63 3.97 26.67
N VAL A 844 31.92 4.20 27.77
CA VAL A 844 30.95 5.29 27.91
C VAL A 844 31.62 6.47 28.61
N GLN A 845 31.53 7.65 28.01
CA GLN A 845 32.14 8.88 28.52
C GLN A 845 31.26 10.11 28.26
N PRO A 846 31.49 11.26 28.92
CA PRO A 846 30.79 12.50 28.60
C PRO A 846 30.96 12.91 27.14
N ARG A 847 29.88 13.35 26.48
CA ARG A 847 29.92 13.77 25.08
C ARG A 847 30.68 15.08 24.92
N ALA A 848 31.66 15.12 24.03
CA ALA A 848 32.36 16.35 23.68
C ALA A 848 31.47 17.26 22.84
N SER A 849 31.39 18.55 23.18
CA SER A 849 30.53 19.54 22.51
C SER A 849 30.93 19.89 21.07
N THR A 850 32.12 19.49 20.63
CA THR A 850 32.69 19.87 19.32
C THR A 850 32.54 18.82 18.22
N GLY A 851 31.80 17.72 18.46
CA GLY A 851 31.79 16.58 17.56
C GLY A 851 33.16 15.89 17.45
N PRO A 852 33.28 14.79 16.69
CA PRO A 852 34.58 14.18 16.40
C PRO A 852 35.45 15.15 15.58
N ALA A 853 36.79 14.96 15.62
CA ALA A 853 37.70 15.73 14.77
C ALA A 853 37.22 15.69 13.30
N PRO A 854 37.22 16.83 12.57
CA PRO A 854 36.68 16.92 11.22
C PRO A 854 37.20 15.80 10.34
N ARG A 855 36.29 14.98 9.81
CA ARG A 855 36.66 13.84 8.96
C ARG A 855 36.56 14.25 7.49
N ARG A 856 37.35 13.57 6.67
CA ARG A 856 37.18 13.62 5.21
C ARG A 856 35.75 13.19 4.87
N LEU A 857 35.05 14.01 4.08
CA LEU A 857 33.71 13.73 3.59
C LEU A 857 33.69 12.34 2.94
N THR A 858 32.94 11.41 3.52
CA THR A 858 32.78 10.07 2.94
C THR A 858 31.67 10.17 1.92
N PHE A 859 32.00 10.08 0.63
CA PHE A 859 31.00 10.04 -0.43
C PHE A 859 31.04 8.67 -1.09
N ARG A 860 29.93 7.93 -1.01
CA ARG A 860 29.80 6.57 -1.55
C ARG A 860 28.66 6.51 -2.56
N ALA A 861 28.85 5.65 -3.54
CA ALA A 861 27.90 5.38 -4.61
C ALA A 861 27.86 3.89 -4.89
N GLY A 862 26.68 3.34 -5.11
CA GLY A 862 26.51 1.93 -5.47
C GLY A 862 25.14 1.63 -6.10
N PRO A 863 25.02 0.54 -6.88
CA PRO A 863 26.10 -0.36 -7.28
C PRO A 863 27.01 0.23 -8.39
N SER A 864 28.23 -0.28 -8.53
CA SER A 864 29.18 0.13 -9.60
C SER A 864 30.06 -1.07 -10.03
N PRO A 865 29.97 -1.54 -11.29
CA PRO A 865 29.19 -0.97 -12.38
C PRO A 865 27.68 -1.13 -12.18
N TYR A 866 26.92 -0.09 -12.52
CA TYR A 866 25.47 -0.08 -12.52
C TYR A 866 24.95 -0.57 -13.87
N ARG A 867 24.10 -1.59 -13.87
CA ARG A 867 23.45 -2.13 -15.07
C ARG A 867 22.09 -1.46 -15.27
N ILE A 868 21.94 -0.78 -16.39
CA ILE A 868 20.73 -0.05 -16.78
C ILE A 868 19.62 -1.03 -17.25
N GLU A 869 20.00 -2.24 -17.69
CA GLU A 869 19.11 -3.30 -18.16
C GLU A 869 19.52 -4.64 -17.48
N GLY A 870 18.67 -5.15 -16.58
CA GLY A 870 18.94 -6.38 -15.80
C GLY A 870 17.75 -6.80 -14.93
N ALA A 871 17.80 -8.04 -14.41
CA ALA A 871 16.69 -8.68 -13.67
C ALA A 871 16.45 -8.15 -12.24
N SER A 872 17.19 -7.14 -11.80
CA SER A 872 16.96 -6.43 -10.54
C SER A 872 16.81 -4.93 -10.83
N PRO A 873 15.63 -4.31 -10.64
CA PRO A 873 15.47 -2.88 -10.83
C PRO A 873 16.10 -2.19 -9.63
N GLY A 874 17.07 -1.33 -9.89
CA GLY A 874 17.71 -0.50 -8.87
C GLY A 874 17.80 0.95 -9.33
N ALA A 875 18.15 1.83 -8.40
CA ALA A 875 18.76 3.11 -8.70
C ALA A 875 20.20 3.07 -8.15
N LEU A 876 21.09 3.87 -8.72
CA LEU A 876 22.38 4.14 -8.10
C LEU A 876 22.15 5.04 -6.89
N THR A 877 22.43 4.53 -5.69
CA THR A 877 22.24 5.25 -4.44
C THR A 877 23.53 5.92 -3.99
N PHE A 878 23.38 7.09 -3.39
CA PHE A 878 24.46 7.92 -2.88
C PHE A 878 24.29 8.09 -1.39
N ARG A 879 25.40 8.01 -0.65
CA ARG A 879 25.45 8.30 0.78
C ARG A 879 26.65 9.16 1.12
N PHE A 880 26.42 10.15 1.97
CA PHE A 880 27.48 10.99 2.54
C PHE A 880 27.05 11.63 3.84
N SER A 881 28.00 12.04 4.68
CA SER A 881 27.74 12.70 5.96
C SER A 881 28.34 14.09 6.01
N THR A 882 27.91 14.93 6.93
CA THR A 882 28.62 16.20 7.19
C THR A 882 30.07 15.92 7.65
N PRO A 883 31.05 16.76 7.25
CA PRO A 883 32.44 16.65 7.69
C PRO A 883 32.64 16.71 9.21
N ASP A 884 31.79 17.46 9.92
CA ASP A 884 31.78 17.56 11.38
C ASP A 884 31.03 16.40 12.06
N GLY A 885 30.31 15.57 11.30
CA GLY A 885 29.51 14.46 11.80
C GLY A 885 28.27 14.88 12.61
N LEU A 886 27.97 16.17 12.71
CA LEU A 886 26.88 16.72 13.52
C LEU A 886 25.57 16.88 12.71
N PRO A 887 24.39 16.83 13.36
CA PRO A 887 23.12 17.15 12.72
C PRO A 887 23.05 18.58 12.20
N HIS A 888 22.57 18.77 10.97
CA HIS A 888 22.33 20.10 10.38
C HIS A 888 20.96 20.17 9.69
N PRO A 889 19.89 20.45 10.43
CA PRO A 889 18.51 20.39 9.92
C PRO A 889 18.21 21.40 8.80
N GLU A 890 19.01 22.48 8.69
CA GLU A 890 18.89 23.51 7.65
C GLU A 890 19.63 23.16 6.35
N LEU A 891 20.54 22.17 6.35
CA LEU A 891 21.30 21.81 5.16
C LEU A 891 20.43 21.07 4.14
N ARG A 892 20.59 21.42 2.86
CA ARG A 892 19.96 20.78 1.69
C ARG A 892 21.03 20.49 0.64
N PRO A 893 21.88 19.48 0.85
CA PRO A 893 22.97 19.19 -0.07
C PRO A 893 22.46 18.55 -1.37
N GLU A 894 23.18 18.78 -2.47
CA GLU A 894 22.87 18.23 -3.78
C GLU A 894 23.98 17.30 -4.27
N VAL A 895 23.59 16.25 -4.99
CA VAL A 895 24.50 15.41 -5.77
C VAL A 895 24.39 15.79 -7.24
N ARG A 896 25.51 16.21 -7.84
CA ARG A 896 25.59 16.60 -9.24
C ARG A 896 26.34 15.55 -10.04
N ILE A 897 25.76 15.13 -11.16
CA ILE A 897 26.29 14.05 -12.00
C ILE A 897 26.81 14.62 -13.30
N TYR A 898 28.04 14.27 -13.65
CA TYR A 898 28.74 14.73 -14.83
C TYR A 898 29.12 13.55 -15.73
N ASP A 899 29.14 13.77 -17.03
CA ASP A 899 29.77 12.85 -17.96
C ASP A 899 31.31 13.06 -18.01
N VAL A 900 32.03 12.22 -18.76
CA VAL A 900 33.50 12.36 -18.92
C VAL A 900 33.94 13.68 -19.58
N ALA A 901 33.04 14.39 -20.26
CA ALA A 901 33.30 15.69 -20.86
C ALA A 901 33.04 16.85 -19.88
N GLY A 902 32.65 16.56 -18.63
CA GLY A 902 32.34 17.56 -17.60
C GLY A 902 30.97 18.22 -17.79
N ARG A 903 30.10 17.68 -18.66
CA ARG A 903 28.74 18.20 -18.84
C ARG A 903 27.84 17.67 -17.73
N LEU A 904 27.03 18.56 -17.15
CA LEU A 904 26.09 18.22 -16.09
C LEU A 904 24.91 17.42 -16.66
N VAL A 905 24.79 16.18 -16.24
CA VAL A 905 23.80 15.18 -16.67
C VAL A 905 22.54 15.26 -15.81
N ARG A 906 22.69 15.37 -14.49
CA ARG A 906 21.57 15.41 -13.53
C ARG A 906 22.00 16.09 -12.22
N THR A 907 21.06 16.77 -11.57
CA THR A 907 21.19 17.19 -10.16
C THR A 907 20.16 16.42 -9.36
N LEU A 908 20.56 15.91 -8.21
CA LEU A 908 19.71 15.16 -7.29
C LEU A 908 19.70 15.90 -5.96
N GLU A 909 18.52 16.09 -5.39
CA GLU A 909 18.40 16.55 -4.02
C GLU A 909 18.70 15.39 -3.08
N ALA A 910 19.53 15.65 -2.06
CA ALA A 910 19.80 14.67 -1.03
C ALA A 910 18.98 14.99 0.23
N SER A 911 18.38 13.96 0.81
CA SER A 911 17.57 14.05 2.03
C SER A 911 18.33 13.46 3.21
N ALA A 912 18.11 14.02 4.40
CA ALA A 912 18.71 13.49 5.63
C ALA A 912 18.14 12.11 5.99
N ASN A 913 18.97 11.24 6.55
CA ASN A 913 18.56 9.94 7.08
C ASN A 913 17.84 10.10 8.43
N GLY A 914 16.73 9.41 8.62
CA GLY A 914 15.95 9.44 9.87
C GLY A 914 16.70 8.90 11.10
N LEU A 915 17.63 7.95 10.93
CA LEU A 915 18.41 7.40 12.04
C LEU A 915 19.65 8.26 12.39
N VAL A 916 20.30 8.83 11.37
CA VAL A 916 21.53 9.62 11.52
C VAL A 916 21.32 10.97 10.86
N PRO A 917 20.90 12.01 11.61
CA PRO A 917 20.56 13.33 11.04
C PRO A 917 21.73 14.06 10.36
N SER A 918 22.95 13.56 10.50
CA SER A 918 24.15 14.07 9.83
C SER A 918 24.49 13.33 8.52
N GLU A 919 23.76 12.27 8.18
CA GLU A 919 23.90 11.49 6.93
C GLU A 919 22.81 11.88 5.93
N PHE A 920 23.17 11.98 4.65
CA PHE A 920 22.29 12.32 3.54
C PHE A 920 22.30 11.22 2.47
N ARG A 921 21.15 11.08 1.80
CA ARG A 921 20.92 10.08 0.74
C ARG A 921 20.32 10.70 -0.51
N ALA A 922 20.75 10.21 -1.66
CA ALA A 922 20.14 10.51 -2.96
C ALA A 922 20.13 9.24 -3.83
N SER A 923 19.23 9.17 -4.82
CA SER A 923 19.10 8.03 -5.73
C SER A 923 19.03 8.49 -7.18
N TRP A 924 19.63 7.70 -8.09
CA TRP A 924 19.65 7.99 -9.51
C TRP A 924 19.41 6.74 -10.37
N ASN A 925 18.32 6.74 -11.12
CA ASN A 925 17.95 5.68 -12.06
C ASN A 925 18.71 5.76 -13.40
N ALA A 926 19.87 6.41 -13.44
CA ALA A 926 20.66 6.64 -14.65
C ALA A 926 19.92 7.41 -15.76
N GLN A 927 18.94 8.26 -15.44
CA GLN A 927 18.30 9.15 -16.42
C GLN A 927 18.93 10.54 -16.44
N ASP A 928 19.01 11.16 -17.62
CA ASP A 928 19.44 12.55 -17.74
C ASP A 928 18.32 13.55 -17.37
N ARG A 929 18.51 14.83 -17.67
CA ARG A 929 17.50 15.88 -17.42
C ARG A 929 16.24 15.75 -18.27
N GLY A 930 16.32 15.13 -19.45
CA GLY A 930 15.18 14.89 -20.34
C GLY A 930 14.38 13.64 -19.97
N GLY A 931 14.86 12.85 -19.00
CA GLY A 931 14.25 11.57 -18.62
C GLY A 931 14.75 10.38 -19.44
N ASP A 932 15.65 10.62 -20.41
CA ASP A 932 16.23 9.58 -21.23
C ASP A 932 17.28 8.79 -20.44
N LYS A 933 17.32 7.47 -20.65
CA LYS A 933 18.37 6.62 -20.06
C LYS A 933 19.74 7.09 -20.56
N CYS A 934 20.69 7.24 -19.65
CA CYS A 934 22.09 7.52 -19.96
C CYS A 934 22.71 6.38 -20.80
N ARG A 935 23.76 6.70 -21.55
CA ARG A 935 24.52 5.72 -22.34
C ARG A 935 25.46 4.94 -21.41
N SER A 936 25.89 3.75 -21.84
CA SER A 936 26.98 3.05 -21.15
C SER A 936 28.23 3.93 -21.19
N GLY A 937 28.96 4.01 -20.08
CA GLY A 937 30.11 4.88 -19.96
C GLY A 937 30.50 5.19 -18.52
N VAL A 938 31.52 6.03 -18.39
CA VAL A 938 31.98 6.53 -17.09
C VAL A 938 31.31 7.86 -16.80
N TYR A 939 30.84 8.02 -15.57
CA TYR A 939 30.25 9.25 -15.07
C TYR A 939 30.91 9.63 -13.74
N PHE A 940 30.74 10.87 -13.30
CA PHE A 940 31.25 11.37 -12.04
C PHE A 940 30.12 12.01 -11.26
N ALA A 941 29.81 11.48 -10.09
CA ALA A 941 28.97 12.22 -9.15
C ALA A 941 29.87 13.09 -8.26
N GLN A 942 29.38 14.26 -7.89
CA GLN A 942 30.04 15.21 -7.03
C GLN A 942 29.05 15.75 -6.00
N VAL A 943 29.53 15.94 -4.78
CA VAL A 943 28.80 16.59 -3.70
C VAL A 943 29.64 17.73 -3.14
N ASP A 944 28.97 18.81 -2.74
CA ASP A 944 29.57 19.95 -2.03
C ASP A 944 28.73 20.22 -0.78
N ILE A 945 29.34 20.10 0.40
CA ILE A 945 28.67 20.28 1.69
C ILE A 945 29.63 20.92 2.69
N GLN A 946 29.17 22.00 3.34
CA GLN A 946 29.97 22.78 4.30
C GLN A 946 31.38 23.14 3.76
N GLY A 947 31.47 23.54 2.49
CA GLY A 947 32.74 23.91 1.84
C GLY A 947 33.68 22.73 1.53
N HIS A 948 33.22 21.49 1.71
CA HIS A 948 33.95 20.28 1.36
C HIS A 948 33.36 19.64 0.12
N ARG A 949 34.23 19.33 -0.84
CA ARG A 949 33.86 18.74 -2.12
C ARG A 949 34.50 17.37 -2.30
N GLU A 950 33.68 16.40 -2.64
CA GLU A 950 34.14 15.05 -2.99
C GLU A 950 33.46 14.57 -4.26
N SER A 951 34.08 13.60 -4.93
CA SER A 951 33.54 13.03 -6.17
C SER A 951 33.80 11.53 -6.25
N VAL A 952 32.85 10.81 -6.83
CA VAL A 952 32.93 9.36 -7.04
C VAL A 952 32.73 9.03 -8.51
N ARG A 953 33.53 8.08 -8.98
CA ARG A 953 33.42 7.53 -10.33
C ARG A 953 32.30 6.50 -10.38
N LEU A 954 31.41 6.66 -11.34
CA LEU A 954 30.32 5.75 -11.66
C LEU A 954 30.62 5.06 -12.98
N VAL A 955 30.29 3.78 -13.10
CA VAL A 955 30.38 3.04 -14.36
C VAL A 955 28.98 2.56 -14.70
N LEU A 956 28.44 2.99 -15.83
CA LEU A 956 27.13 2.62 -16.32
C LEU A 956 27.32 1.60 -17.46
N LEU A 957 26.61 0.48 -17.37
CA LEU A 957 26.54 -0.55 -18.41
C LEU A 957 25.08 -0.65 -18.84
N ARG A 958 24.83 -0.69 -20.15
CA ARG A 958 23.51 -1.08 -20.64
C ARG A 958 23.54 -2.58 -20.84
#